data_AF-A0A5B1RAS0-F1
#
_entry.id   AF-A0A5B1RAS0-F1
#
_cell.length_a   1.000
_cell.length_b   1.000
_cell.length_c   1.000
_cell.angle_alpha   90.00
_cell.angle_beta   90.00
_cell.angle_gamma   90.00
#
_symmetry.space_group_name_H-M   'P 1'
#
loop_
_entity.id
_entity.type
_entity.pdbx_description
1 polymer ?
#
loop_
_entity_poly.entity_id
_entity_poly.type
_entity_poly.pdbx_seq_one_letter_code
_entity_poly.pdbx_strand_id
1 'polypeptide(L)'
;MKRIFPYPVTCWTTGWQSHTIIVAANTASIPHLPHPETKPTSYTDGLWGIHEWTRQPQEFDTAFPYLAWIALPLDNNSPLHRMPTRAELQPHPYISNRHILSESSHAQLWTLWAEIKDHFMVVACRAAHIDGLDHLLVPWEATRRLSITLLRLRLAPSTWRDIVECVRTAQRSILEIHAFLAYIKDWETSAGKTPRPAVFRQPTRGAIIHDLSLYFDFTRLGIAIFLELPEDEWEPLPRAKYVQKTQLPQHSTWPISPDVSISPTEHTKEIWHYPPLVSDIVYFERAARGYAPRTDEETLTLRTMEIMRRHSLRAQLQPHKLNTEARRFKNTADIPSWVPSVLAEWSYAGFAKHRARYDTTLHRPWDFHLPPIHLFWGVDSHNQTIFFFHWQCIEEIWMLRHIGCSDINALSRKVFTTSDWRLYLSDTYWKRNWPRHPDSQTTFQPAYDTTRFWTVGCSDLFGNQNSDIMRSDIVPKLPCGCPLTLDLASKPDFQAWSMYKLNMAHVYWDFVFNDEMQCNSLGVQQTSARRNLRNSIWSTGPYPSQVSNEEHPFQSRDTHTRRQWFTLLVQVIRDWKDFPDDCRDIDFTYMDETTYCSIERKLTTFYAESFLFNYGYLPARPMFPPQYPNLYCANHQHYHR
;
A
#
# COMPACT_ATOMS: atom_id res chain seq x y z
N MET A 1 57.28 -4.76 18.91
CA MET A 1 57.75 -3.96 17.76
C MET A 1 56.51 -3.35 17.14
N LYS A 2 56.44 -2.01 17.03
CA LYS A 2 55.29 -1.32 16.42
C LYS A 2 55.21 -1.63 14.93
N ARG A 3 54.00 -1.74 14.39
CA ARG A 3 53.75 -2.04 12.97
C ARG A 3 53.72 -0.75 12.15
N ILE A 4 54.25 -0.79 10.92
CA ILE A 4 54.10 0.30 9.94
C ILE A 4 52.76 0.14 9.25
N PHE A 5 51.97 1.21 9.16
CA PHE A 5 50.71 1.20 8.43
C PHE A 5 50.97 1.04 6.92
N PRO A 6 50.51 -0.06 6.27
CA PRO A 6 50.99 -0.43 4.94
C PRO A 6 50.23 0.25 3.79
N TYR A 7 49.18 1.03 4.09
CA TYR A 7 48.26 1.57 3.09
C TYR A 7 48.28 3.09 2.99
N PRO A 8 47.78 3.68 1.89
CA PRO A 8 47.64 5.12 1.76
C PRO A 8 46.79 5.71 2.89
N VAL A 9 47.30 6.77 3.51
CA VAL A 9 46.60 7.57 4.51
C VAL A 9 46.44 8.98 3.95
N THR A 10 45.22 9.49 3.89
CA THR A 10 44.96 10.89 3.54
C THR A 10 45.08 11.77 4.79
N CYS A 11 44.41 11.40 5.86
CA CYS A 11 44.49 12.08 7.15
C CYS A 11 44.34 11.10 8.33
N TRP A 12 44.73 11.52 9.52
CA TRP A 12 44.55 10.74 10.75
C TRP A 12 44.28 11.64 11.96
N THR A 13 43.70 11.07 13.02
CA THR A 13 43.45 11.78 14.28
C THR A 13 43.44 10.81 15.46
N THR A 14 43.22 11.33 16.67
CA THR A 14 43.04 10.50 17.87
C THR A 14 41.74 9.69 17.78
N GLY A 15 41.74 8.50 18.36
CA GLY A 15 40.65 7.53 18.41
C GLY A 15 39.32 8.06 18.91
N TRP A 16 38.20 7.44 18.53
CA TRP A 16 36.92 7.70 19.21
C TRP A 16 36.93 7.06 20.60
N GLN A 17 37.65 5.95 20.74
CA GLN A 17 37.97 5.32 22.02
C GLN A 17 39.29 5.86 22.59
N SER A 18 39.51 5.61 23.88
CA SER A 18 40.80 5.92 24.51
C SER A 18 41.88 4.99 23.96
N HIS A 19 43.09 5.52 23.76
CA HIS A 19 44.25 4.76 23.27
C HIS A 19 44.12 4.17 21.86
N THR A 20 43.21 4.70 21.04
CA THR A 20 43.13 4.36 19.62
C THR A 20 43.51 5.57 18.75
N ILE A 21 43.75 5.32 17.47
CA ILE A 21 43.92 6.31 16.40
C ILE A 21 42.94 6.00 15.28
N ILE A 22 42.48 7.03 14.57
CA ILE A 22 41.66 6.85 13.36
C ILE A 22 42.51 7.22 12.16
N VAL A 23 42.59 6.31 11.21
CA VAL A 23 43.26 6.49 9.93
C VAL A 23 42.18 6.59 8.85
N ALA A 24 42.28 7.59 7.98
CA ALA A 24 41.31 7.81 6.94
C ALA A 24 41.95 7.94 5.55
N ALA A 25 41.22 7.44 4.54
CA ALA A 25 41.56 7.58 3.13
C ALA A 25 40.41 8.22 2.35
N ASN A 26 40.75 8.88 1.23
CA ASN A 26 39.82 9.53 0.31
C ASN A 26 38.92 10.60 0.96
N THR A 27 39.36 11.18 2.07
CA THR A 27 38.70 12.28 2.77
C THR A 27 39.73 13.21 3.41
N ALA A 28 39.41 14.50 3.45
CA ALA A 28 40.23 15.53 4.10
C ALA A 28 39.83 15.80 5.55
N SER A 29 38.74 15.20 6.04
CA SER A 29 38.18 15.44 7.38
C SER A 29 37.71 14.14 8.03
N ILE A 30 37.86 14.06 9.36
CA ILE A 30 37.34 12.96 10.18
C ILE A 30 36.24 13.52 11.10
N PRO A 31 34.98 13.07 10.98
CA PRO A 31 33.91 13.62 11.79
C PRO A 31 33.92 13.07 13.22
N HIS A 32 33.32 13.82 14.15
CA HIS A 32 32.91 13.28 15.44
C HIS A 32 31.74 12.30 15.25
N LEU A 33 31.85 11.10 15.83
CA LEU A 33 30.70 10.20 15.92
C LEU A 33 29.71 10.73 16.96
N PRO A 34 28.40 10.62 16.69
CA PRO A 34 27.39 10.92 17.69
C PRO A 34 27.51 9.94 18.86
N HIS A 35 27.34 10.42 20.09
CA HIS A 35 27.31 9.54 21.26
C HIS A 35 26.07 8.63 21.18
N PRO A 36 26.16 7.31 21.41
CA PRO A 36 25.04 6.38 21.25
C PRO A 36 23.79 6.76 22.05
N GLU A 37 23.98 7.37 23.23
CA GLU A 37 22.88 7.84 24.09
C GLU A 37 22.24 9.16 23.61
N THR A 38 22.82 9.82 22.61
CA THR A 38 22.23 11.06 22.07
C THR A 38 20.94 10.71 21.36
N LYS A 39 19.85 11.36 21.76
CA LYS A 39 18.56 11.10 21.14
C LYS A 39 18.53 11.69 19.73
N PRO A 40 18.20 10.89 18.70
CA PRO A 40 18.10 11.40 17.35
C PRO A 40 16.95 12.40 17.27
N THR A 41 17.28 13.63 16.90
CA THR A 41 16.34 14.76 16.90
C THR A 41 16.22 15.30 15.49
N SER A 42 14.99 15.42 15.00
CA SER A 42 14.73 16.07 13.71
C SER A 42 14.73 17.59 13.89
N TYR A 43 15.51 18.28 13.06
CA TYR A 43 15.65 19.73 13.05
C TYR A 43 14.65 20.37 12.07
N THR A 44 14.56 21.70 12.08
CA THR A 44 13.64 22.47 11.22
C THR A 44 13.89 22.29 9.72
N ASP A 45 15.07 21.81 9.34
CA ASP A 45 15.45 21.44 7.98
C ASP A 45 15.19 19.97 7.66
N GLY A 46 14.49 19.25 8.55
CA GLY A 46 14.12 17.84 8.43
C GLY A 46 15.32 16.88 8.52
N LEU A 47 16.53 17.38 8.72
CA LEU A 47 17.72 16.55 8.98
C LEU A 47 17.73 16.09 10.42
N TRP A 48 18.43 14.99 10.65
CA TRP A 48 18.43 14.34 11.97
C TRP A 48 19.66 14.74 12.80
N GLY A 49 20.17 15.96 12.51
CA GLY A 49 21.36 16.55 13.11
C GLY A 49 22.56 15.63 13.02
N ILE A 50 23.15 15.35 14.18
CA ILE A 50 24.34 14.49 14.28
C ILE A 50 24.07 13.03 13.90
N HIS A 51 22.80 12.60 13.83
CA HIS A 51 22.38 11.26 13.42
C HIS A 51 21.88 11.21 11.96
N GLU A 52 22.22 12.22 11.14
CA GLU A 52 21.86 12.19 9.72
C GLU A 52 22.68 11.12 8.98
N TRP A 53 22.08 9.94 8.79
CA TRP A 53 22.74 8.76 8.21
C TRP A 53 23.14 8.93 6.74
N THR A 54 22.64 9.95 6.03
CA THR A 54 23.09 10.22 4.65
C THR A 54 24.36 11.07 4.59
N ARG A 55 24.82 11.63 5.71
CA ARG A 55 25.97 12.56 5.76
C ARG A 55 27.10 12.08 6.65
N GLN A 56 26.77 11.33 7.69
CA GLN A 56 27.74 10.81 8.64
C GLN A 56 28.24 9.43 8.21
N PRO A 57 29.55 9.15 8.27
CA PRO A 57 30.02 7.78 8.15
C PRO A 57 29.37 6.92 9.25
N GLN A 58 29.04 5.70 8.89
CA GLN A 58 28.49 4.69 9.81
C GLN A 58 29.38 3.46 9.74
N GLU A 59 29.21 2.56 10.71
CA GLU A 59 29.82 1.25 10.67
C GLU A 59 29.45 0.51 9.36
N PHE A 60 30.42 -0.21 8.82
CA PHE A 60 30.24 -0.97 7.60
C PHE A 60 29.30 -2.16 7.83
N ASP A 61 28.17 -2.17 7.11
CA ASP A 61 27.25 -3.29 7.08
C ASP A 61 27.35 -4.01 5.73
N THR A 62 27.73 -5.29 5.77
CA THR A 62 27.85 -6.13 4.58
C THR A 62 26.53 -6.32 3.86
N ALA A 63 25.38 -6.23 4.54
CA ALA A 63 24.08 -6.33 3.89
C ALA A 63 23.75 -5.09 3.04
N PHE A 64 24.40 -3.95 3.33
CA PHE A 64 24.15 -2.66 2.67
C PHE A 64 25.46 -1.92 2.37
N PRO A 65 26.42 -2.54 1.66
CA PRO A 65 27.75 -1.98 1.45
C PRO A 65 27.69 -0.68 0.64
N TYR A 66 26.69 -0.54 -0.23
CA TYR A 66 26.45 0.63 -1.07
C TYR A 66 26.24 1.94 -0.31
N LEU A 67 26.04 1.92 1.01
CA LEU A 67 25.80 3.14 1.78
C LEU A 67 27.05 3.99 1.95
N ALA A 68 28.23 3.36 1.86
CA ALA A 68 29.49 4.07 1.76
C ALA A 68 29.60 4.89 0.45
N TRP A 69 28.79 4.59 -0.57
CA TRP A 69 28.74 5.27 -1.86
C TRP A 69 27.79 6.47 -1.90
N ILE A 70 27.08 6.80 -0.82
CA ILE A 70 26.23 7.99 -0.78
C ILE A 70 27.10 9.22 -1.04
N ALA A 71 26.82 9.95 -2.11
CA ALA A 71 27.58 11.14 -2.48
C ALA A 71 27.26 12.30 -1.52
N LEU A 72 28.30 12.94 -1.00
CA LEU A 72 28.17 14.16 -0.20
C LEU A 72 27.95 15.37 -1.13
N PRO A 73 27.14 16.36 -0.73
CA PRO A 73 26.80 17.49 -1.58
C PRO A 73 28.04 18.27 -2.04
N LEU A 74 28.18 18.45 -3.36
CA LEU A 74 29.11 19.43 -3.96
C LEU A 74 28.43 20.78 -4.21
N ASP A 75 27.15 20.74 -4.61
CA ASP A 75 26.30 21.90 -4.82
C ASP A 75 25.10 21.82 -3.88
N ASN A 76 25.01 22.80 -2.97
CA ASN A 76 23.91 22.92 -2.02
C ASN A 76 22.60 23.36 -2.70
N ASN A 77 22.64 23.83 -3.96
CA ASN A 77 21.46 24.22 -4.73
C ASN A 77 20.78 23.06 -5.46
N SER A 78 21.46 21.91 -5.58
CA SER A 78 20.87 20.72 -6.17
C SER A 78 19.56 20.35 -5.46
N PRO A 79 18.47 20.01 -6.19
CA PRO A 79 17.22 19.55 -5.57
C PRO A 79 17.39 18.31 -4.68
N LEU A 80 18.50 17.58 -4.82
CA LEU A 80 18.86 16.43 -3.98
C LEU A 80 19.33 16.82 -2.58
N HIS A 81 19.79 18.07 -2.39
CA HIS A 81 20.40 18.52 -1.15
C HIS A 81 19.79 19.81 -0.58
N ARG A 82 19.21 20.65 -1.45
CA ARG A 82 18.57 21.93 -1.11
C ARG A 82 17.30 21.73 -0.30
N MET A 83 17.03 22.64 0.62
CA MET A 83 15.74 22.67 1.32
C MET A 83 14.68 23.44 0.56
N PRO A 84 13.40 22.99 0.64
CA PRO A 84 12.32 23.84 0.20
C PRO A 84 12.34 25.09 1.06
N THR A 85 11.84 26.17 0.51
CA THR A 85 11.60 27.44 1.19
C THR A 85 10.09 27.66 1.29
N ARG A 86 9.65 28.54 2.19
CA ARG A 86 8.22 28.87 2.31
C ARG A 86 7.64 29.50 1.03
N ALA A 87 8.47 30.11 0.19
CA ALA A 87 8.08 30.66 -1.10
C ALA A 87 7.71 29.59 -2.12
N GLU A 88 8.14 28.34 -1.89
CA GLU A 88 7.83 27.18 -2.73
C GLU A 88 6.60 26.43 -2.21
N LEU A 89 5.86 27.02 -1.28
CA LEU A 89 4.59 26.50 -0.82
C LEU A 89 3.46 27.22 -1.53
N GLN A 90 2.43 26.47 -1.85
CA GLN A 90 1.15 27.01 -2.30
C GLN A 90 0.03 26.56 -1.34
N PRO A 91 -0.99 27.40 -1.11
CA PRO A 91 -2.17 26.99 -0.36
C PRO A 91 -2.80 25.74 -0.97
N HIS A 92 -3.27 24.82 -0.13
CA HIS A 92 -3.97 23.63 -0.61
C HIS A 92 -5.34 24.05 -1.20
N PRO A 93 -5.70 23.62 -2.43
CA PRO A 93 -6.85 24.15 -3.16
C PRO A 93 -8.21 23.86 -2.49
N TYR A 94 -8.28 22.81 -1.66
CA TYR A 94 -9.53 22.36 -1.03
C TYR A 94 -9.53 22.42 0.50
N ILE A 95 -8.41 22.74 1.16
CA ILE A 95 -8.27 22.60 2.62
C ILE A 95 -7.58 23.84 3.18
N SER A 96 -8.36 24.64 3.92
CA SER A 96 -7.89 25.88 4.52
C SER A 96 -6.74 25.63 5.52
N ASN A 97 -5.81 26.59 5.64
CA ASN A 97 -4.65 26.56 6.55
C ASN A 97 -3.66 25.40 6.31
N ARG A 98 -3.68 24.81 5.13
CA ARG A 98 -2.76 23.74 4.73
C ARG A 98 -2.04 24.13 3.45
N HIS A 99 -0.81 23.65 3.32
CA HIS A 99 0.04 23.95 2.18
C HIS A 99 0.44 22.65 1.48
N ILE A 100 0.73 22.78 0.20
CA ILE A 100 1.39 21.75 -0.61
C ILE A 100 2.66 22.35 -1.22
N LEU A 101 3.59 21.49 -1.62
CA LEU A 101 4.75 21.94 -2.37
C LEU A 101 4.30 22.48 -3.74
N SER A 102 4.95 23.53 -4.23
CA SER A 102 4.72 24.06 -5.57
C SER A 102 4.92 22.96 -6.61
N GLU A 103 4.19 23.04 -7.72
CA GLU A 103 4.29 22.07 -8.80
C GLU A 103 5.72 22.00 -9.37
N SER A 104 6.41 23.14 -9.46
CA SER A 104 7.79 23.21 -9.95
C SER A 104 8.76 22.47 -9.04
N SER A 105 8.69 22.67 -7.72
CA SER A 105 9.60 22.02 -6.76
C SER A 105 9.24 20.54 -6.58
N HIS A 106 7.97 20.18 -6.69
CA HIS A 106 7.53 18.78 -6.74
C HIS A 106 8.05 18.06 -7.99
N ALA A 107 7.91 18.69 -9.16
CA ALA A 107 8.37 18.15 -10.44
C ALA A 107 9.88 17.88 -10.42
N GLN A 108 10.69 18.73 -9.78
CA GLN A 108 12.14 18.49 -9.65
C GLN A 108 12.46 17.17 -8.95
N LEU A 109 11.80 16.86 -7.83
CA LEU A 109 12.00 15.60 -7.12
C LEU A 109 11.45 14.40 -7.89
N TRP A 110 10.34 14.59 -8.61
CA TRP A 110 9.77 13.55 -9.46
C TRP A 110 10.67 13.21 -10.64
N THR A 111 11.25 14.22 -11.30
CA THR A 111 12.20 14.04 -12.40
C THR A 111 13.43 13.25 -11.95
N LEU A 112 14.01 13.60 -10.79
CA LEU A 112 15.13 12.83 -10.21
C LEU A 112 14.78 11.35 -10.02
N TRP A 113 13.56 11.04 -9.58
CA TRP A 113 13.10 9.66 -9.46
C TRP A 113 12.88 8.99 -10.82
N ALA A 114 12.20 9.67 -11.75
CA ALA A 114 11.91 9.15 -13.07
C ALA A 114 13.20 8.79 -13.84
N GLU A 115 14.25 9.61 -13.72
CA GLU A 115 15.55 9.39 -14.35
C GLU A 115 16.25 8.11 -13.88
N ILE A 116 16.05 7.71 -12.62
CA ILE A 116 16.75 6.56 -12.03
C ILE A 116 15.90 5.30 -11.92
N LYS A 117 14.58 5.42 -11.95
CA LYS A 117 13.64 4.32 -11.67
C LYS A 117 13.88 3.10 -12.56
N ASP A 118 13.85 3.29 -13.88
CA ASP A 118 13.91 2.16 -14.81
C ASP A 118 15.28 1.49 -14.76
N HIS A 119 16.34 2.30 -14.65
CA HIS A 119 17.70 1.80 -14.47
C HIS A 119 17.83 1.02 -13.15
N PHE A 120 17.27 1.53 -12.05
CA PHE A 120 17.22 0.83 -10.77
C PHE A 120 16.51 -0.52 -10.88
N MET A 121 15.33 -0.58 -11.50
CA MET A 121 14.59 -1.84 -11.64
C MET A 121 15.41 -2.92 -12.38
N VAL A 122 16.09 -2.53 -13.47
CA VAL A 122 16.94 -3.44 -14.24
C VAL A 122 18.13 -3.93 -13.40
N VAL A 123 18.84 -3.01 -12.74
CA VAL A 123 20.03 -3.34 -11.95
C VAL A 123 19.67 -4.16 -10.71
N ALA A 124 18.57 -3.82 -10.03
CA ALA A 124 18.08 -4.54 -8.86
C ALA A 124 17.72 -6.00 -9.17
N CYS A 125 16.99 -6.25 -10.27
CA CYS A 125 16.69 -7.61 -10.72
C CYS A 125 17.95 -8.39 -11.09
N ARG A 126 18.93 -7.73 -11.73
CA ARG A 126 20.20 -8.37 -12.09
C ARG A 126 21.05 -8.70 -10.85
N ALA A 127 21.15 -7.78 -9.90
CA ALA A 127 21.96 -7.94 -8.69
C ALA A 127 21.59 -9.17 -7.87
N ALA A 128 20.31 -9.57 -7.89
CA ALA A 128 19.81 -10.79 -7.26
C ALA A 128 20.36 -12.10 -7.88
N HIS A 129 21.07 -12.00 -9.01
CA HIS A 129 21.64 -13.13 -9.75
C HIS A 129 23.16 -13.01 -9.96
N ILE A 130 23.82 -12.03 -9.34
CA ILE A 130 25.28 -11.86 -9.46
C ILE A 130 25.97 -12.65 -8.34
N ASP A 131 26.87 -13.55 -8.73
CA ASP A 131 27.69 -14.32 -7.79
C ASP A 131 28.45 -13.40 -6.82
N GLY A 132 28.36 -13.71 -5.52
CA GLY A 132 29.00 -12.94 -4.45
C GLY A 132 28.16 -11.77 -3.91
N LEU A 133 26.97 -11.51 -4.48
CA LEU A 133 26.03 -10.51 -3.96
C LEU A 133 24.80 -11.14 -3.26
N ASP A 134 24.83 -12.43 -2.91
CA ASP A 134 23.69 -13.13 -2.28
C ASP A 134 23.28 -12.53 -0.92
N HIS A 135 24.22 -11.89 -0.23
CA HIS A 135 24.03 -11.25 1.06
C HIS A 135 23.53 -9.79 0.94
N LEU A 136 23.50 -9.24 -0.27
CA LEU A 136 23.16 -7.85 -0.55
C LEU A 136 21.64 -7.63 -0.47
N LEU A 137 21.22 -6.69 0.38
CA LEU A 137 19.84 -6.24 0.43
C LEU A 137 19.61 -5.05 -0.50
N VAL A 138 18.91 -5.30 -1.59
CA VAL A 138 18.48 -4.27 -2.56
C VAL A 138 17.59 -3.23 -1.86
N PRO A 139 17.74 -1.92 -2.14
CA PRO A 139 17.02 -0.85 -1.45
C PRO A 139 15.56 -0.69 -1.89
N TRP A 140 14.80 -1.78 -1.94
CA TRP A 140 13.36 -1.77 -2.24
C TRP A 140 12.56 -0.87 -1.29
N GLU A 141 13.00 -0.83 -0.03
CA GLU A 141 12.36 -0.02 1.01
C GLU A 141 12.57 1.48 0.76
N ALA A 142 13.72 1.88 0.20
CA ALA A 142 13.97 3.25 -0.24
C ALA A 142 12.99 3.67 -1.35
N THR A 143 12.74 2.79 -2.33
CA THR A 143 11.77 3.00 -3.41
C THR A 143 10.34 3.13 -2.88
N ARG A 144 9.96 2.30 -1.90
CA ARG A 144 8.66 2.37 -1.24
C ARG A 144 8.49 3.68 -0.48
N ARG A 145 9.46 4.06 0.36
CA ARG A 145 9.51 5.35 1.07
C ARG A 145 9.42 6.54 0.11
N LEU A 146 10.20 6.52 -0.97
CA LEU A 146 10.24 7.59 -1.97
C LEU A 146 8.89 7.78 -2.62
N SER A 147 8.28 6.68 -3.08
CA SER A 147 6.97 6.69 -3.72
C SER A 147 5.94 7.33 -2.79
N ILE A 148 5.80 6.82 -1.56
CA ILE A 148 4.87 7.36 -0.54
C ILE A 148 5.09 8.86 -0.33
N THR A 149 6.35 9.26 -0.23
CA THR A 149 6.75 10.63 0.09
C THR A 149 6.48 11.61 -1.04
N LEU A 150 6.83 11.26 -2.28
CA LEU A 150 6.54 12.09 -3.47
C LEU A 150 5.05 12.35 -3.61
N LEU A 151 4.23 11.40 -3.17
CA LEU A 151 2.78 11.53 -3.23
C LEU A 151 2.30 12.43 -2.12
N ARG A 152 2.74 12.22 -0.89
CA ARG A 152 2.41 13.13 0.22
C ARG A 152 2.75 14.58 -0.08
N LEU A 153 3.91 14.85 -0.69
CA LEU A 153 4.31 16.21 -1.08
C LEU A 153 3.34 16.88 -2.07
N ARG A 154 2.66 16.08 -2.88
CA ARG A 154 1.68 16.56 -3.86
C ARG A 154 0.28 16.66 -3.22
N LEU A 155 -0.17 15.63 -2.48
CA LEU A 155 -1.60 15.44 -2.06
C LEU A 155 -1.90 16.00 -0.70
N ALA A 156 -0.97 15.78 0.22
CA ALA A 156 -1.34 15.70 1.60
C ALA A 156 -1.31 17.12 2.14
N PRO A 157 -2.44 17.66 2.61
CA PRO A 157 -2.46 18.94 3.30
C PRO A 157 -1.54 18.88 4.52
N SER A 158 -0.38 19.54 4.44
CA SER A 158 0.72 19.31 5.37
C SER A 158 1.14 20.59 6.07
N THR A 159 1.67 20.47 7.29
CA THR A 159 2.34 21.60 7.93
C THR A 159 3.70 21.86 7.25
N TRP A 160 4.30 23.03 7.48
CA TRP A 160 5.64 23.33 6.96
C TRP A 160 6.66 22.23 7.31
N ARG A 161 6.68 21.82 8.59
CA ARG A 161 7.55 20.78 9.10
C ARG A 161 7.36 19.46 8.34
N ASP A 162 6.12 19.07 8.12
CA ASP A 162 5.77 17.84 7.41
C ASP A 162 6.29 17.84 5.96
N ILE A 163 6.19 18.98 5.28
CA ILE A 163 6.68 19.14 3.91
C ILE A 163 8.21 19.00 3.90
N VAL A 164 8.90 19.66 4.83
CA VAL A 164 10.36 19.58 4.94
C VAL A 164 10.82 18.13 5.23
N GLU A 165 10.18 17.45 6.19
CA GLU A 165 10.48 16.05 6.52
C GLU A 165 10.21 15.12 5.33
N CYS A 166 9.15 15.36 4.58
CA CYS A 166 8.86 14.62 3.36
C CYS A 166 9.94 14.90 2.29
N VAL A 167 10.27 16.16 1.98
CA VAL A 167 11.33 16.45 1.01
C VAL A 167 12.65 15.77 1.41
N ARG A 168 13.02 15.81 2.70
CA ARG A 168 14.20 15.10 3.20
C ARG A 168 14.09 13.59 3.05
N THR A 169 12.93 13.00 3.30
CA THR A 169 12.75 11.55 3.12
C THR A 169 12.91 11.16 1.64
N ALA A 170 12.36 11.95 0.72
CA ALA A 170 12.53 11.73 -0.71
C ALA A 170 14.00 11.84 -1.14
N GLN A 171 14.69 12.91 -0.72
CA GLN A 171 16.12 13.11 -1.00
C GLN A 171 16.97 11.94 -0.49
N ARG A 172 16.73 11.48 0.74
CA ARG A 172 17.47 10.35 1.34
C ARG A 172 17.25 9.04 0.58
N SER A 173 16.01 8.75 0.19
CA SER A 173 15.71 7.58 -0.64
C SER A 173 16.39 7.65 -2.01
N ILE A 174 16.37 8.82 -2.67
CA ILE A 174 17.03 9.01 -3.97
C ILE A 174 18.55 8.82 -3.82
N LEU A 175 19.16 9.37 -2.77
CA LEU A 175 20.58 9.17 -2.46
C LEU A 175 20.94 7.70 -2.25
N GLU A 176 20.11 6.95 -1.50
CA GLU A 176 20.31 5.52 -1.26
C GLU A 176 20.26 4.71 -2.57
N ILE A 177 19.32 5.03 -3.47
CA ILE A 177 19.19 4.37 -4.77
C ILE A 177 20.38 4.70 -5.68
N HIS A 178 20.80 5.96 -5.75
CA HIS A 178 22.01 6.34 -6.50
C HIS A 178 23.26 5.61 -5.99
N ALA A 179 23.40 5.51 -4.66
CA ALA A 179 24.52 4.83 -4.03
C ALA A 179 24.55 3.34 -4.39
N PHE A 180 23.38 2.68 -4.39
CA PHE A 180 23.24 1.29 -4.85
C PHE A 180 23.67 1.13 -6.32
N LEU A 181 23.18 1.99 -7.21
CA LEU A 181 23.57 1.96 -8.63
C LEU A 181 25.08 2.14 -8.83
N ALA A 182 25.70 3.07 -8.08
CA ALA A 182 27.14 3.31 -8.14
C ALA A 182 27.94 2.11 -7.61
N TYR A 183 27.49 1.50 -6.52
CA TYR A 183 28.11 0.29 -5.96
C TYR A 183 28.08 -0.88 -6.93
N ILE A 184 26.93 -1.20 -7.53
CA ILE A 184 26.83 -2.30 -8.50
C ILE A 184 27.73 -2.05 -9.70
N LYS A 185 27.77 -0.81 -10.21
CA LYS A 185 28.67 -0.44 -11.31
C LYS A 185 30.14 -0.68 -10.96
N ASP A 186 30.56 -0.31 -9.76
CA ASP A 186 31.94 -0.55 -9.31
C ASP A 186 32.25 -2.03 -9.11
N TRP A 187 31.28 -2.78 -8.55
CA TRP A 187 31.39 -4.23 -8.37
C TRP A 187 31.58 -4.94 -9.72
N GLU A 188 30.72 -4.66 -10.70
CA GLU A 188 30.79 -5.23 -12.05
C GLU A 188 32.11 -4.87 -12.77
N THR A 189 32.60 -3.65 -12.54
CA THR A 189 33.88 -3.20 -13.11
C THR A 189 35.09 -3.88 -12.44
N SER A 190 34.93 -4.32 -11.19
CA SER A 190 35.97 -4.93 -10.35
C SER A 190 35.96 -6.46 -10.36
N ALA A 191 34.86 -7.09 -10.77
CA ALA A 191 34.74 -8.56 -10.82
C ALA A 191 35.85 -9.18 -11.69
N GLY A 192 36.80 -9.86 -11.04
CA GLY A 192 37.94 -10.52 -11.67
C GLY A 192 39.11 -9.61 -12.07
N LYS A 193 39.12 -8.32 -11.69
CA LYS A 193 40.21 -7.38 -11.99
C LYS A 193 40.61 -6.58 -10.77
N THR A 194 41.88 -6.19 -10.71
CA THR A 194 42.34 -5.19 -9.76
C THR A 194 41.61 -3.86 -10.03
N PRO A 195 40.78 -3.35 -9.09
CA PRO A 195 40.07 -2.09 -9.30
C PRO A 195 41.06 -0.98 -9.63
N ARG A 196 40.83 -0.26 -10.73
CA ARG A 196 41.57 0.95 -11.07
C ARG A 196 40.94 2.12 -10.31
N PRO A 197 41.73 2.98 -9.66
CA PRO A 197 41.18 4.18 -9.02
C PRO A 197 40.40 5.00 -10.05
N ALA A 198 39.15 5.35 -9.73
CA ALA A 198 38.45 6.35 -10.51
C ALA A 198 39.24 7.66 -10.40
N VAL A 199 39.65 8.25 -11.53
CA VAL A 199 40.55 9.42 -11.59
C VAL A 199 39.95 10.65 -10.89
N PHE A 200 38.64 10.69 -10.70
CA PHE A 200 37.97 11.67 -9.85
C PHE A 200 36.62 11.12 -9.37
N ARG A 201 36.45 10.92 -8.06
CA ARG A 201 35.16 10.58 -7.44
C ARG A 201 34.71 11.73 -6.55
N GLN A 202 33.43 12.09 -6.63
CA GLN A 202 32.79 12.98 -5.67
C GLN A 202 32.97 12.42 -4.25
N PRO A 203 33.24 13.25 -3.21
CA PRO A 203 33.35 12.77 -1.85
C PRO A 203 32.11 11.96 -1.44
N THR A 204 32.34 10.80 -0.82
CA THR A 204 31.26 9.95 -0.35
C THR A 204 31.14 10.02 1.17
N ARG A 205 29.97 9.64 1.69
CA ARG A 205 29.70 9.48 3.13
C ARG A 205 30.76 8.61 3.78
N GLY A 206 31.13 7.53 3.10
CA GLY A 206 32.10 6.57 3.56
C GLY A 206 31.59 5.62 4.64
N ALA A 207 32.51 4.81 5.14
CA ALA A 207 32.25 3.78 6.15
C ALA A 207 33.36 3.69 7.20
N ILE A 208 32.96 3.33 8.41
CA ILE A 208 33.83 2.97 9.53
C ILE A 208 34.03 1.47 9.46
N ILE A 209 35.28 1.06 9.47
CA ILE A 209 35.68 -0.34 9.30
C ILE A 209 36.69 -0.70 10.37
N HIS A 210 36.72 -2.00 10.70
CA HIS A 210 37.69 -2.58 11.64
C HIS A 210 38.62 -3.59 10.96
N ASP A 211 38.47 -3.78 9.65
CA ASP A 211 39.23 -4.73 8.84
C ASP A 211 40.18 -4.00 7.88
N LEU A 212 41.47 -4.33 7.95
CA LEU A 212 42.53 -3.80 7.10
C LEU A 212 42.35 -4.15 5.61
N SER A 213 41.79 -5.32 5.30
CA SER A 213 41.51 -5.74 3.93
C SER A 213 40.41 -4.88 3.31
N LEU A 214 39.31 -4.63 4.04
CA LEU A 214 38.26 -3.70 3.62
C LEU A 214 38.81 -2.28 3.44
N TYR A 215 39.75 -1.86 4.30
CA TYR A 215 40.39 -0.54 4.16
C TYR A 215 41.12 -0.42 2.83
N PHE A 216 41.91 -1.44 2.49
CA PHE A 216 42.63 -1.47 1.23
C PHE A 216 41.68 -1.45 0.03
N ASP A 217 40.65 -2.30 0.03
CA ASP A 217 39.72 -2.42 -1.08
C ASP A 217 38.95 -1.12 -1.32
N PHE A 218 38.44 -0.50 -0.26
CA PHE A 218 37.64 0.72 -0.37
C PHE A 218 38.49 1.94 -0.70
N THR A 219 39.74 1.99 -0.22
CA THR A 219 40.71 3.02 -0.61
C THR A 219 40.87 3.04 -2.14
N ARG A 220 40.97 1.87 -2.75
CA ARG A 220 41.16 1.74 -4.21
C ARG A 220 39.93 2.11 -5.01
N LEU A 221 38.74 1.92 -4.44
CA LEU A 221 37.48 2.32 -5.06
C LEU A 221 37.23 3.83 -4.94
N GLY A 222 38.07 4.58 -4.24
CA GLY A 222 37.89 6.02 -4.04
C GLY A 222 36.80 6.35 -3.03
N ILE A 223 36.39 5.40 -2.20
CA ILE A 223 35.39 5.57 -1.15
C ILE A 223 36.07 6.14 0.10
N ALA A 224 35.43 7.12 0.75
CA ALA A 224 35.89 7.61 2.04
C ALA A 224 35.81 6.48 3.09
N ILE A 225 36.88 6.29 3.85
CA ILE A 225 36.91 5.23 4.87
C ILE A 225 37.65 5.67 6.12
N PHE A 226 37.25 5.09 7.24
CA PHE A 226 37.78 5.39 8.56
C PHE A 226 38.07 4.07 9.27
N LEU A 227 39.33 3.84 9.62
CA LEU A 227 39.78 2.64 10.33
C LEU A 227 40.32 3.05 11.69
N GLU A 228 39.71 2.53 12.75
CA GLU A 228 40.16 2.71 14.12
C GLU A 228 41.16 1.61 14.51
N LEU A 229 42.30 2.00 15.09
CA LEU A 229 43.42 1.11 15.40
C LEU A 229 43.98 1.40 16.81
N PRO A 230 44.52 0.41 17.53
CA PRO A 230 45.19 0.64 18.82
C PRO A 230 46.48 1.47 18.66
N GLU A 231 46.64 2.58 19.38
CA GLU A 231 47.77 3.50 19.23
C GLU A 231 49.14 2.86 19.57
N ASP A 232 49.14 1.91 20.49
CA ASP A 232 50.33 1.21 20.98
C ASP A 232 50.87 0.18 19.97
N GLU A 233 50.02 -0.36 19.10
CA GLU A 233 50.39 -1.35 18.09
C GLU A 233 51.09 -0.76 16.85
N TRP A 234 50.90 0.53 16.56
CA TRP A 234 51.36 1.15 15.31
C TRP A 234 52.47 2.19 15.52
N GLU A 235 53.30 2.35 14.50
CA GLU A 235 54.28 3.44 14.44
C GLU A 235 53.60 4.81 14.31
N PRO A 236 54.23 5.89 14.80
CA PRO A 236 53.66 7.23 14.68
C PRO A 236 53.35 7.61 13.23
N LEU A 237 52.11 8.01 12.97
CA LEU A 237 51.69 8.48 11.64
C LEU A 237 52.25 9.88 11.33
N PRO A 238 52.38 10.25 10.04
CA PRO A 238 52.97 11.53 9.66
C PRO A 238 52.21 12.73 10.24
N ARG A 239 52.86 13.57 11.05
CA ARG A 239 52.22 14.76 11.68
C ARG A 239 51.57 15.72 10.68
N ALA A 240 52.12 15.83 9.47
CA ALA A 240 51.55 16.66 8.40
C ALA A 240 50.15 16.21 7.93
N LYS A 241 49.75 14.98 8.24
CA LYS A 241 48.43 14.40 7.93
C LYS A 241 47.48 14.40 9.13
N TYR A 242 47.92 14.92 10.28
CA TYR A 242 47.07 15.02 11.46
C TYR A 242 45.99 16.09 11.23
N VAL A 243 44.74 15.73 11.52
CA VAL A 243 43.59 16.63 11.45
C VAL A 243 42.85 16.63 12.78
N GLN A 244 42.24 17.76 13.13
CA GLN A 244 41.27 17.79 14.23
C GLN A 244 39.96 17.16 13.77
N LYS A 245 39.30 16.43 14.67
CA LYS A 245 37.95 15.93 14.40
C LYS A 245 37.03 17.10 14.13
N THR A 246 36.28 16.99 13.04
CA THR A 246 35.38 18.05 12.59
C THR A 246 34.02 17.80 13.22
N GLN A 247 33.46 18.78 13.93
CA GLN A 247 32.03 18.79 14.19
C GLN A 247 31.35 19.15 12.87
N LEU A 248 30.45 18.27 12.39
CA LEU A 248 29.63 18.65 11.25
C LEU A 248 28.87 19.93 11.57
N PRO A 249 28.66 20.82 10.57
CA PRO A 249 27.99 22.09 10.80
C PRO A 249 26.71 21.85 11.59
N GLN A 250 26.61 22.43 12.78
CA GLN A 250 25.36 22.45 13.51
C GLN A 250 24.38 23.19 12.61
N HIS A 251 23.45 22.46 11.99
CA HIS A 251 22.37 23.05 11.23
C HIS A 251 21.67 24.08 12.11
N SER A 252 21.21 25.18 11.50
CA SER A 252 20.57 26.29 12.21
C SER A 252 19.49 25.73 13.13
N THR A 253 19.86 25.55 14.39
CA THR A 253 18.92 25.48 15.48
C THR A 253 18.25 26.83 15.41
N TRP A 254 17.01 26.88 14.90
CA TRP A 254 16.12 27.87 15.49
C TRP A 254 16.22 27.56 16.98
N PRO A 255 16.69 28.48 17.84
CA PRO A 255 16.54 28.27 19.26
C PRO A 255 15.05 28.01 19.41
N ILE A 256 14.69 26.79 19.80
CA ILE A 256 13.37 26.55 20.35
C ILE A 256 13.32 27.58 21.45
N SER A 257 12.55 28.65 21.23
CA SER A 257 12.47 29.75 22.18
C SER A 257 12.27 29.08 23.55
N PRO A 258 13.08 29.37 24.57
CA PRO A 258 12.94 28.70 25.87
C PRO A 258 11.51 28.81 26.44
N ASP A 259 10.72 29.76 25.92
CA ASP A 259 9.30 29.97 26.25
C ASP A 259 8.29 29.13 25.44
N VAL A 260 8.73 28.30 24.48
CA VAL A 260 7.87 27.38 23.73
C VAL A 260 8.28 25.96 24.07
N SER A 261 8.01 25.55 25.31
CA SER A 261 8.06 24.15 25.74
C SER A 261 6.94 23.35 25.08
N ILE A 262 6.97 23.21 23.76
CA ILE A 262 6.22 22.13 23.12
C ILE A 262 7.03 20.88 23.45
N SER A 263 6.64 20.18 24.52
CA SER A 263 7.08 18.81 24.77
C SER A 263 7.03 18.04 23.44
N PRO A 264 8.01 17.17 23.14
CA PRO A 264 7.96 16.31 21.96
C PRO A 264 6.58 15.65 21.94
N THR A 265 5.71 16.12 21.05
CA THR A 265 4.37 15.59 20.95
C THR A 265 4.49 14.14 20.50
N GLU A 266 3.71 13.24 21.11
CA GLU A 266 3.59 11.87 20.62
C GLU A 266 3.39 11.91 19.11
N HIS A 267 4.35 11.36 18.36
CA HIS A 267 4.40 11.59 16.93
C HIS A 267 3.20 10.89 16.28
N THR A 268 2.49 11.61 15.42
CA THR A 268 1.38 11.05 14.62
C THR A 268 1.85 10.57 13.23
N LYS A 269 3.17 10.63 12.99
CA LYS A 269 3.78 10.30 11.70
C LYS A 269 4.02 8.81 11.55
N GLU A 270 3.96 8.36 10.29
CA GLU A 270 4.39 7.01 9.97
C GLU A 270 5.88 6.86 10.28
N ILE A 271 6.20 5.69 10.79
CA ILE A 271 7.50 5.31 11.36
C ILE A 271 8.66 5.49 10.38
N TRP A 272 8.39 5.29 9.10
CA TRP A 272 9.37 5.40 8.03
C TRP A 272 9.89 6.84 7.79
N HIS A 273 9.30 7.85 8.45
CA HIS A 273 9.68 9.26 8.29
C HIS A 273 10.61 9.82 9.37
N TYR A 274 10.78 9.13 10.50
CA TYR A 274 11.55 9.65 11.64
C TYR A 274 12.47 8.56 12.23
N PRO A 275 13.55 8.95 12.93
CA PRO A 275 14.53 7.98 13.41
C PRO A 275 13.96 7.10 14.50
N PRO A 276 14.38 5.82 14.57
CA PRO A 276 14.18 5.02 15.76
C PRO A 276 14.88 5.65 16.95
N LEU A 277 14.21 5.70 18.10
CA LEU A 277 14.93 5.75 19.37
C LEU A 277 15.72 4.46 19.49
N VAL A 278 17.04 4.57 19.51
CA VAL A 278 17.94 3.42 19.60
C VAL A 278 19.01 3.71 20.63
N SER A 279 19.49 2.65 21.25
CA SER A 279 20.61 2.68 22.19
C SER A 279 21.97 2.54 21.49
N ASP A 280 21.98 2.25 20.19
CA ASP A 280 23.18 1.88 19.43
C ASP A 280 23.08 2.37 17.97
N ILE A 281 24.19 2.89 17.44
CA ILE A 281 24.35 3.40 16.08
C ILE A 281 24.22 2.31 15.01
N VAL A 282 24.59 1.06 15.32
CA VAL A 282 24.46 -0.06 14.37
C VAL A 282 22.99 -0.39 14.13
N TYR A 283 22.21 -0.43 15.21
CA TYR A 283 20.76 -0.65 15.13
C TYR A 283 20.04 0.57 14.54
N PHE A 284 20.56 1.78 14.78
CA PHE A 284 20.03 3.01 14.22
C PHE A 284 19.83 2.93 12.72
N GLU A 285 20.86 2.52 12.00
CA GLU A 285 20.88 2.58 10.55
C GLU A 285 19.82 1.64 9.96
N ARG A 286 19.82 0.37 10.39
CA ARG A 286 18.88 -0.64 9.93
C ARG A 286 17.43 -0.24 10.20
N ALA A 287 17.16 0.27 11.39
CA ALA A 287 15.82 0.66 11.81
C ALA A 287 15.36 2.00 11.16
N ALA A 288 16.25 2.99 10.96
CA ALA A 288 15.97 4.23 10.23
C ALA A 288 15.57 3.99 8.76
N ARG A 289 15.99 2.85 8.21
CA ARG A 289 15.69 2.42 6.84
C ARG A 289 14.58 1.38 6.76
N GLY A 290 13.93 1.05 7.88
CA GLY A 290 12.86 0.05 7.91
C GLY A 290 13.32 -1.38 7.62
N TYR A 291 14.61 -1.69 7.74
CA TYR A 291 15.16 -3.04 7.58
C TYR A 291 15.22 -3.82 8.90
N ALA A 292 15.06 -3.16 10.04
CA ALA A 292 15.01 -3.77 11.36
C ALA A 292 13.80 -3.25 12.16
N PRO A 293 13.26 -4.07 13.08
CA PRO A 293 12.24 -3.63 14.03
C PRO A 293 12.79 -2.53 14.93
N ARG A 294 11.91 -1.68 15.45
CA ARG A 294 12.32 -0.52 16.25
C ARG A 294 11.99 -0.72 17.72
N THR A 295 12.87 -0.26 18.59
CA THR A 295 12.66 -0.32 20.05
C THR A 295 11.59 0.65 20.55
N ASP A 296 11.28 1.70 19.80
CA ASP A 296 10.16 2.61 20.08
C ASP A 296 8.82 2.10 19.52
N GLU A 297 8.79 0.98 18.82
CA GLU A 297 7.58 0.41 18.23
C GLU A 297 6.54 0.02 19.30
N GLU A 298 7.00 -0.35 20.50
CA GLU A 298 6.15 -0.66 21.66
C GLU A 298 5.52 0.59 22.30
N THR A 299 6.11 1.76 22.09
CA THR A 299 5.58 3.06 22.57
C THR A 299 4.57 3.67 21.61
N LEU A 300 4.33 3.02 20.47
CA LEU A 300 3.38 3.49 19.46
C LEU A 300 1.95 3.18 19.88
N THR A 301 1.08 4.17 19.71
CA THR A 301 -0.36 3.96 19.89
C THR A 301 -0.86 2.79 19.02
N LEU A 302 -1.84 2.03 19.54
CA LEU A 302 -2.50 0.89 18.87
C LEU A 302 -2.84 1.15 17.39
N ARG A 303 -3.21 2.39 17.05
CA ARG A 303 -3.53 2.82 15.69
C ARG A 303 -2.34 2.74 14.74
N THR A 304 -1.13 3.03 15.21
CA THR A 304 0.10 3.01 14.41
C THR A 304 0.61 1.57 14.25
N MET A 305 0.53 0.76 15.31
CA MET A 305 0.84 -0.68 15.23
C MET A 305 -0.08 -1.43 14.26
N GLU A 306 -1.36 -1.09 14.22
CA GLU A 306 -2.35 -1.64 13.29
C GLU A 306 -1.98 -1.36 11.81
N ILE A 307 -1.46 -0.16 11.53
CA ILE A 307 -0.98 0.24 10.19
C ILE A 307 0.25 -0.60 9.80
N MET A 308 1.18 -0.85 10.73
CA MET A 308 2.37 -1.68 10.47
C MET A 308 2.06 -3.15 10.26
N ARG A 309 1.19 -3.72 11.10
CA ARG A 309 0.80 -5.15 11.02
C ARG A 309 0.17 -5.47 9.67
N ARG A 310 -0.58 -4.51 9.10
CA ARG A 310 -1.16 -4.59 7.75
C ARG A 310 -0.11 -4.55 6.63
N HIS A 311 1.07 -3.98 6.87
CA HIS A 311 2.18 -3.98 5.91
C HIS A 311 3.05 -5.25 6.02
N SER A 312 3.29 -5.77 7.23
CA SER A 312 4.12 -6.97 7.44
C SER A 312 3.41 -8.30 7.11
N LEU A 313 2.09 -8.39 7.23
CA LEU A 313 1.32 -9.62 6.95
C LEU A 313 1.23 -10.02 5.47
N ARG A 314 1.71 -9.18 4.54
CA ARG A 314 1.71 -9.51 3.10
C ARG A 314 2.86 -10.42 2.65
N ALA A 315 3.80 -10.78 3.54
CA ALA A 315 5.00 -11.53 3.17
C ALA A 315 4.96 -13.05 3.42
N GLN A 316 3.94 -13.62 4.09
CA GLN A 316 3.88 -15.07 4.33
C GLN A 316 2.45 -15.61 4.29
N LEU A 317 2.11 -16.37 3.25
CA LEU A 317 0.92 -17.24 3.24
C LEU A 317 1.28 -18.62 2.65
N GLN A 318 1.00 -19.67 3.43
CA GLN A 318 1.25 -21.08 3.15
C GLN A 318 0.14 -21.72 2.26
N PRO A 319 0.41 -22.78 1.48
CA PRO A 319 -0.34 -23.11 0.25
C PRO A 319 -1.28 -24.33 0.32
N HIS A 320 -1.87 -24.70 1.46
CA HIS A 320 -2.62 -25.96 1.57
C HIS A 320 -4.07 -25.81 2.08
N LYS A 321 -5.05 -25.62 1.16
CA LYS A 321 -6.45 -26.13 1.24
C LYS A 321 -7.35 -25.56 0.13
N LEU A 322 -7.24 -26.09 -1.10
CA LEU A 322 -7.48 -25.23 -2.26
C LEU A 322 -8.33 -25.72 -3.43
N ASN A 323 -9.03 -26.83 -3.28
CA ASN A 323 -9.69 -27.48 -4.42
C ASN A 323 -11.21 -27.68 -4.26
N THR A 324 -11.85 -27.01 -3.30
CA THR A 324 -13.28 -27.21 -3.00
C THR A 324 -14.20 -26.15 -3.62
N GLU A 325 -13.68 -24.96 -3.96
CA GLU A 325 -14.50 -23.82 -4.41
C GLU A 325 -14.69 -23.77 -5.93
N ALA A 326 -13.67 -24.11 -6.71
CA ALA A 326 -13.80 -24.31 -8.15
C ALA A 326 -14.84 -25.38 -8.54
N ARG A 327 -15.09 -26.36 -7.65
CA ARG A 327 -16.14 -27.38 -7.82
C ARG A 327 -17.56 -26.83 -7.60
N ARG A 328 -17.75 -25.69 -6.92
CA ARG A 328 -19.09 -25.12 -6.64
C ARG A 328 -19.63 -24.25 -7.77
N PHE A 329 -18.79 -23.73 -8.67
CA PHE A 329 -19.26 -23.23 -9.98
C PHE A 329 -19.84 -24.34 -10.87
N LYS A 330 -19.59 -25.61 -10.53
CA LYS A 330 -20.26 -26.77 -11.15
C LYS A 330 -21.55 -27.18 -10.43
N ASN A 331 -22.10 -26.37 -9.51
CA ASN A 331 -23.46 -26.64 -9.03
C ASN A 331 -24.43 -26.48 -10.22
N THR A 332 -24.81 -27.63 -10.77
CA THR A 332 -25.72 -27.86 -11.89
C THR A 332 -27.19 -27.59 -11.54
N ALA A 333 -27.45 -26.78 -10.51
CA ALA A 333 -28.83 -26.38 -10.21
C ALA A 333 -29.27 -25.39 -11.29
N ASP A 334 -30.43 -25.64 -11.90
CA ASP A 334 -31.00 -24.73 -12.87
C ASP A 334 -31.17 -23.35 -12.23
N ILE A 335 -30.76 -22.31 -12.95
CA ILE A 335 -30.89 -20.93 -12.50
C ILE A 335 -32.39 -20.65 -12.31
N PRO A 336 -32.85 -20.27 -11.11
CA PRO A 336 -34.25 -19.99 -10.89
C PRO A 336 -34.76 -18.87 -11.82
N SER A 337 -36.01 -18.97 -12.27
CA SER A 337 -36.62 -18.02 -13.21
C SER A 337 -36.74 -16.60 -12.68
N TRP A 338 -36.69 -16.41 -11.36
CA TRP A 338 -36.73 -15.10 -10.71
C TRP A 338 -35.36 -14.41 -10.69
N VAL A 339 -34.26 -15.13 -11.00
CA VAL A 339 -32.93 -14.54 -11.07
C VAL A 339 -32.86 -13.60 -12.28
N PRO A 340 -32.40 -12.35 -12.09
CA PRO A 340 -32.30 -11.41 -13.20
C PRO A 340 -31.36 -11.89 -14.31
N SER A 341 -31.71 -11.55 -15.56
CA SER A 341 -30.90 -11.91 -16.72
C SER A 341 -29.59 -11.12 -16.77
N VAL A 342 -28.52 -11.77 -17.19
CA VAL A 342 -27.21 -11.15 -17.41
C VAL A 342 -27.22 -10.41 -18.75
N LEU A 343 -26.52 -9.28 -18.85
CA LEU A 343 -26.32 -8.57 -20.13
C LEU A 343 -25.66 -9.50 -21.16
N ALA A 344 -26.27 -9.61 -22.34
CA ALA A 344 -25.85 -10.58 -23.37
C ALA A 344 -24.42 -10.31 -23.84
N GLU A 345 -24.01 -9.04 -23.91
CA GLU A 345 -22.69 -8.59 -24.32
C GLU A 345 -21.58 -9.12 -23.40
N TRP A 346 -21.89 -9.28 -22.12
CA TRP A 346 -21.01 -9.84 -21.09
C TRP A 346 -21.02 -11.37 -21.05
N SER A 347 -21.97 -12.01 -21.72
CA SER A 347 -21.99 -13.47 -21.86
C SER A 347 -20.93 -13.99 -22.83
N TYR A 348 -20.41 -13.13 -23.73
CA TYR A 348 -19.39 -13.46 -24.72
C TYR A 348 -17.96 -13.40 -24.17
N ALA A 349 -17.73 -12.72 -23.04
CA ALA A 349 -16.42 -12.60 -22.42
C ALA A 349 -15.99 -13.95 -21.79
N GLY A 350 -15.16 -14.72 -22.51
CA GLY A 350 -14.08 -15.51 -21.89
C GLY A 350 -14.32 -16.99 -21.51
N PHE A 351 -15.49 -17.59 -21.69
CA PHE A 351 -15.68 -18.98 -21.22
C PHE A 351 -15.00 -20.07 -22.07
N ALA A 352 -15.05 -19.98 -23.41
CA ALA A 352 -14.65 -21.10 -24.27
C ALA A 352 -13.13 -21.21 -24.50
N LYS A 353 -12.43 -20.09 -24.69
CA LYS A 353 -11.00 -20.09 -25.09
C LYS A 353 -10.02 -20.28 -23.93
N HIS A 354 -10.43 -20.03 -22.69
CA HIS A 354 -9.52 -19.97 -21.56
C HIS A 354 -9.62 -21.19 -20.64
N ARG A 355 -10.55 -22.13 -20.91
CA ARG A 355 -10.86 -23.30 -20.07
C ARG A 355 -9.61 -24.05 -19.57
N ALA A 356 -8.61 -24.21 -20.43
CA ALA A 356 -7.35 -24.89 -20.13
C ALA A 356 -6.38 -24.09 -19.22
N ARG A 357 -6.44 -22.76 -19.19
CA ARG A 357 -5.63 -21.91 -18.28
C ARG A 357 -6.21 -21.87 -16.87
N TYR A 358 -7.52 -22.09 -16.70
CA TYR A 358 -8.16 -22.10 -15.37
C TYR A 358 -7.73 -23.31 -14.53
N ASP A 359 -7.57 -24.48 -15.13
CA ASP A 359 -7.29 -25.72 -14.39
C ASP A 359 -5.91 -25.72 -13.70
N THR A 360 -4.98 -24.83 -14.10
CA THR A 360 -3.62 -24.75 -13.54
C THR A 360 -3.38 -23.57 -12.59
N THR A 361 -4.25 -22.57 -12.55
CA THR A 361 -4.08 -21.33 -11.75
C THR A 361 -4.94 -21.27 -10.48
N LEU A 362 -5.86 -22.22 -10.30
CA LEU A 362 -6.81 -22.29 -9.17
C LEU A 362 -6.20 -22.87 -7.88
N HIS A 363 -5.14 -22.23 -7.38
CA HIS A 363 -4.51 -22.58 -6.10
C HIS A 363 -4.67 -21.46 -5.03
N ARG A 364 -5.68 -20.57 -5.10
CA ARG A 364 -6.01 -19.62 -4.00
C ARG A 364 -7.49 -19.73 -3.54
N PRO A 365 -7.78 -19.83 -2.22
CA PRO A 365 -9.17 -19.84 -1.75
C PRO A 365 -9.73 -18.49 -2.15
N TRP A 366 -10.94 -18.47 -2.64
CA TRP A 366 -11.53 -17.23 -3.10
C TRP A 366 -12.01 -16.43 -1.91
N ASP A 367 -11.35 -15.30 -1.73
CA ASP A 367 -11.64 -14.31 -0.72
C ASP A 367 -12.61 -13.27 -1.30
N PHE A 368 -13.78 -13.14 -0.68
CA PHE A 368 -14.84 -12.27 -1.15
C PHE A 368 -15.16 -11.16 -0.15
N HIS A 369 -15.25 -9.94 -0.64
CA HIS A 369 -15.67 -8.77 0.14
C HIS A 369 -17.19 -8.69 0.37
N LEU A 370 -17.95 -9.36 -0.49
CA LEU A 370 -19.41 -9.47 -0.41
C LEU A 370 -19.78 -10.95 -0.51
N PRO A 371 -20.93 -11.37 0.05
CA PRO A 371 -21.39 -12.74 -0.11
C PRO A 371 -21.44 -13.15 -1.59
N PRO A 372 -20.81 -14.27 -1.99
CA PRO A 372 -20.91 -14.74 -3.36
C PRO A 372 -22.36 -14.99 -3.77
N ILE A 373 -22.77 -14.45 -4.91
CA ILE A 373 -24.15 -14.58 -5.42
C ILE A 373 -24.62 -16.04 -5.50
N HIS A 374 -23.69 -16.96 -5.76
CA HIS A 374 -24.00 -18.38 -5.88
C HIS A 374 -24.40 -19.06 -4.57
N LEU A 375 -24.18 -18.40 -3.42
CA LEU A 375 -24.67 -18.88 -2.12
C LEU A 375 -26.19 -18.81 -2.00
N PHE A 376 -26.83 -17.87 -2.71
CA PHE A 376 -28.26 -17.58 -2.54
C PHE A 376 -29.18 -18.41 -3.42
N TRP A 377 -28.68 -19.00 -4.52
CA TRP A 377 -29.50 -19.81 -5.43
C TRP A 377 -29.27 -21.33 -5.31
N GLY A 378 -28.23 -21.75 -4.59
CA GLY A 378 -27.73 -23.14 -4.62
C GLY A 378 -28.07 -23.94 -3.36
N VAL A 379 -28.88 -23.39 -2.47
CA VAL A 379 -29.34 -23.99 -1.21
C VAL A 379 -30.84 -24.25 -1.28
N ASP A 380 -31.39 -25.08 -0.40
CA ASP A 380 -32.84 -25.31 -0.32
C ASP A 380 -33.59 -24.01 0.04
N SER A 381 -34.87 -23.92 -0.34
CA SER A 381 -35.70 -22.71 -0.23
C SER A 381 -35.75 -22.12 1.18
N HIS A 382 -35.67 -22.97 2.21
CA HIS A 382 -35.64 -22.52 3.60
C HIS A 382 -34.32 -21.79 3.91
N ASN A 383 -33.18 -22.40 3.57
CA ASN A 383 -31.88 -21.76 3.72
C ASN A 383 -31.71 -20.51 2.83
N GLN A 384 -32.31 -20.48 1.63
CA GLN A 384 -32.31 -19.28 0.78
C GLN A 384 -32.98 -18.12 1.50
N THR A 385 -34.17 -18.36 2.07
CA THR A 385 -34.93 -17.34 2.83
C THR A 385 -34.10 -16.80 4.00
N ILE A 386 -33.43 -17.67 4.75
CA ILE A 386 -32.56 -17.27 5.86
C ILE A 386 -31.39 -16.43 5.35
N PHE A 387 -30.74 -16.83 4.25
CA PHE A 387 -29.59 -16.10 3.72
C PHE A 387 -29.97 -14.69 3.26
N PHE A 388 -31.08 -14.56 2.53
CA PHE A 388 -31.59 -13.25 2.13
C PHE A 388 -31.95 -12.39 3.34
N PHE A 389 -32.64 -12.96 4.33
CA PHE A 389 -33.00 -12.25 5.55
C PHE A 389 -31.75 -11.79 6.31
N HIS A 390 -30.80 -12.69 6.59
CA HIS A 390 -29.57 -12.37 7.31
C HIS A 390 -28.70 -11.34 6.58
N TRP A 391 -28.53 -11.49 5.26
CA TRP A 391 -27.78 -10.52 4.46
C TRP A 391 -28.38 -9.12 4.58
N GLN A 392 -29.70 -9.01 4.44
CA GLN A 392 -30.40 -7.73 4.52
C GLN A 392 -30.32 -7.10 5.92
N CYS A 393 -30.20 -7.91 6.97
CA CYS A 393 -29.99 -7.41 8.34
C CYS A 393 -28.57 -6.87 8.56
N ILE A 394 -27.56 -7.46 7.91
CA ILE A 394 -26.14 -7.09 8.14
C ILE A 394 -25.56 -6.18 7.06
N GLU A 395 -26.21 -6.05 5.90
CA GLU A 395 -25.69 -5.36 4.71
C GLU A 395 -25.19 -3.96 5.08
N GLU A 396 -26.06 -3.10 5.62
CA GLU A 396 -25.69 -1.72 5.91
C GLU A 396 -24.50 -1.63 6.87
N ILE A 397 -24.48 -2.47 7.90
CA ILE A 397 -23.41 -2.46 8.90
C ILE A 397 -22.12 -3.00 8.31
N TRP A 398 -22.19 -4.07 7.53
CA TRP A 398 -21.05 -4.65 6.82
C TRP A 398 -20.45 -3.62 5.87
N MET A 399 -21.32 -2.97 5.09
CA MET A 399 -20.92 -1.98 4.12
C MET A 399 -20.30 -0.77 4.81
N LEU A 400 -20.92 -0.18 5.84
CA LEU A 400 -20.37 0.96 6.56
C LEU A 400 -19.02 0.65 7.22
N ARG A 401 -18.88 -0.53 7.85
CA ARG A 401 -17.70 -0.85 8.67
C ARG A 401 -16.53 -1.42 7.86
N HIS A 402 -16.79 -2.26 6.88
CA HIS A 402 -15.74 -2.98 6.15
C HIS A 402 -15.49 -2.43 4.74
N ILE A 403 -16.44 -1.66 4.21
CA ILE A 403 -16.40 -1.15 2.83
C ILE A 403 -16.51 0.40 2.77
N GLY A 404 -17.02 1.06 3.81
CA GLY A 404 -17.65 2.39 3.73
C GLY A 404 -16.76 3.62 3.93
N CYS A 405 -15.45 3.49 4.12
CA CYS A 405 -14.55 4.66 4.12
C CYS A 405 -13.74 4.73 2.81
N SER A 406 -13.91 5.83 2.08
CA SER A 406 -13.22 6.17 0.81
C SER A 406 -11.70 6.28 0.93
N ASP A 407 -11.18 6.38 2.15
CA ASP A 407 -9.79 6.74 2.41
C ASP A 407 -8.87 5.54 2.64
N ILE A 408 -9.43 4.33 2.73
CA ILE A 408 -8.67 3.09 2.97
C ILE A 408 -8.48 2.34 1.65
N ASN A 409 -7.26 1.84 1.39
CA ASN A 409 -6.93 1.00 0.24
C ASN A 409 -7.94 -0.16 0.13
N ALA A 410 -8.63 -0.27 -1.01
CA ALA A 410 -9.64 -1.30 -1.23
C ALA A 410 -9.09 -2.71 -0.97
N LEU A 411 -7.81 -2.93 -1.29
CA LEU A 411 -7.08 -4.19 -1.07
C LEU A 411 -6.70 -4.49 0.38
N SER A 412 -7.07 -3.62 1.33
CA SER A 412 -6.84 -3.83 2.77
C SER A 412 -8.12 -4.13 3.55
N ARG A 413 -9.24 -4.29 2.83
CA ARG A 413 -10.55 -4.53 3.40
C ARG A 413 -10.72 -5.99 3.79
N LYS A 414 -11.60 -6.23 4.74
CA LYS A 414 -11.91 -7.59 5.21
C LYS A 414 -12.53 -8.40 4.08
N VAL A 415 -12.11 -9.65 3.98
CA VAL A 415 -12.58 -10.66 3.03
C VAL A 415 -12.95 -11.93 3.78
N PHE A 416 -13.86 -12.69 3.20
CA PHE A 416 -14.31 -13.97 3.71
C PHE A 416 -14.32 -15.00 2.60
N THR A 417 -13.99 -16.24 2.96
CA THR A 417 -14.16 -17.36 2.03
C THR A 417 -15.64 -17.64 1.79
N THR A 418 -15.96 -18.45 0.78
CA THR A 418 -17.34 -18.92 0.58
C THR A 418 -17.89 -19.64 1.81
N SER A 419 -17.02 -20.34 2.54
CA SER A 419 -17.39 -21.11 3.74
C SER A 419 -17.69 -20.19 4.92
N ASP A 420 -16.91 -19.12 5.09
CA ASP A 420 -17.16 -18.10 6.11
C ASP A 420 -18.48 -17.38 5.84
N TRP A 421 -18.70 -16.92 4.61
CA TRP A 421 -19.97 -16.30 4.22
C TRP A 421 -21.17 -17.22 4.47
N ARG A 422 -21.07 -18.48 4.07
CA ARG A 422 -22.11 -19.48 4.34
C ARG A 422 -22.35 -19.66 5.84
N LEU A 423 -21.29 -19.70 6.64
CA LEU A 423 -21.36 -19.86 8.08
C LEU A 423 -22.12 -18.68 8.70
N TYR A 424 -21.78 -17.44 8.34
CA TYR A 424 -22.39 -16.21 8.85
C TYR A 424 -23.82 -15.98 8.34
N LEU A 425 -24.13 -16.35 7.10
CA LEU A 425 -25.48 -16.24 6.55
C LEU A 425 -26.42 -17.35 7.02
N SER A 426 -25.88 -18.46 7.55
CA SER A 426 -26.69 -19.52 8.15
C SER A 426 -26.91 -19.32 9.65
N ASP A 427 -27.94 -19.98 10.18
CA ASP A 427 -28.14 -20.11 11.63
C ASP A 427 -26.98 -20.79 12.38
N THR A 428 -26.09 -21.50 11.67
CA THR A 428 -25.06 -22.37 12.28
C THR A 428 -24.11 -21.58 13.18
N TYR A 429 -23.59 -20.45 12.68
CA TYR A 429 -22.71 -19.58 13.45
C TYR A 429 -23.42 -19.04 14.69
N TRP A 430 -24.63 -18.53 14.49
CA TRP A 430 -25.39 -17.83 15.52
C TRP A 430 -25.81 -18.80 16.62
N LYS A 431 -26.33 -19.98 16.29
CA LYS A 431 -26.63 -21.05 17.25
C LYS A 431 -25.39 -21.49 18.03
N ARG A 432 -24.22 -21.55 17.39
CA ARG A 432 -22.98 -21.92 18.08
C ARG A 432 -22.60 -20.90 19.15
N ASN A 433 -22.71 -19.61 18.83
CA ASN A 433 -22.29 -18.49 19.67
C ASN A 433 -23.41 -17.92 20.56
N TRP A 434 -24.63 -18.43 20.45
CA TRP A 434 -25.78 -17.99 21.24
C TRP A 434 -25.59 -18.25 22.73
N PRO A 435 -26.06 -17.36 23.63
CA PRO A 435 -26.04 -17.59 25.08
C PRO A 435 -26.68 -18.92 25.47
N ARG A 436 -25.92 -19.77 26.16
CA ARG A 436 -26.37 -21.08 26.64
C ARG A 436 -26.79 -20.99 28.10
N HIS A 437 -27.75 -21.83 28.48
CA HIS A 437 -28.14 -21.99 29.89
C HIS A 437 -26.92 -22.45 30.70
N PRO A 438 -26.69 -21.93 31.93
CA PRO A 438 -25.54 -22.31 32.75
C PRO A 438 -25.40 -23.83 32.93
N ASP A 439 -26.53 -24.51 33.08
CA ASP A 439 -26.61 -25.95 33.35
C ASP A 439 -26.78 -26.84 32.11
N SER A 440 -26.78 -26.28 30.88
CA SER A 440 -27.00 -27.08 29.68
C SER A 440 -26.19 -26.59 28.48
N GLN A 441 -25.38 -27.49 27.92
CA GLN A 441 -24.71 -27.23 26.65
C GLN A 441 -25.64 -27.31 25.44
N THR A 442 -26.89 -27.79 25.56
CA THR A 442 -27.80 -27.93 24.41
C THR A 442 -28.98 -26.95 24.45
N THR A 443 -29.21 -26.30 25.59
CA THR A 443 -30.35 -25.40 25.80
C THR A 443 -29.90 -23.94 25.81
N PHE A 444 -30.55 -23.11 25.01
CA PHE A 444 -30.27 -21.68 24.89
C PHE A 444 -31.08 -20.87 25.90
N GLN A 445 -30.47 -19.82 26.48
CA GLN A 445 -31.18 -18.87 27.35
C GLN A 445 -30.75 -17.43 27.04
N PRO A 446 -31.59 -16.62 26.36
CA PRO A 446 -32.94 -16.94 25.85
C PRO A 446 -32.93 -17.97 24.70
N ALA A 447 -34.10 -18.50 24.33
CA ALA A 447 -34.24 -19.40 23.19
C ALA A 447 -33.68 -18.75 21.90
N TYR A 448 -33.05 -19.57 21.04
CA TYR A 448 -32.49 -19.09 19.79
C TYR A 448 -33.59 -18.53 18.88
N ASP A 449 -33.40 -17.30 18.40
CA ASP A 449 -34.33 -16.62 17.51
C ASP A 449 -33.58 -16.16 16.25
N THR A 450 -33.88 -16.83 15.13
CA THR A 450 -33.33 -16.52 13.81
C THR A 450 -33.66 -15.08 13.39
N THR A 451 -34.80 -14.52 13.84
CA THR A 451 -35.21 -13.15 13.51
C THR A 451 -34.51 -12.08 14.34
N ARG A 452 -33.66 -12.47 15.30
CA ARG A 452 -32.90 -11.57 16.17
C ARG A 452 -31.44 -12.00 16.30
N PHE A 453 -30.94 -12.73 15.30
CA PHE A 453 -29.63 -13.39 15.35
C PHE A 453 -28.47 -12.42 15.67
N TRP A 454 -28.56 -11.17 15.21
CA TRP A 454 -27.53 -10.15 15.37
C TRP A 454 -27.36 -9.66 16.82
N THR A 455 -28.34 -9.89 17.69
CA THR A 455 -28.33 -9.40 19.10
C THR A 455 -27.18 -9.95 19.93
N VAL A 456 -26.62 -11.09 19.54
CA VAL A 456 -25.45 -11.71 20.20
C VAL A 456 -24.13 -11.08 19.74
N GLY A 457 -24.16 -10.33 18.63
CA GLY A 457 -22.97 -9.75 18.03
C GLY A 457 -22.04 -10.80 17.43
N CYS A 458 -20.97 -10.31 16.80
CA CYS A 458 -20.01 -11.06 16.02
C CYS A 458 -18.87 -10.09 15.73
N SER A 459 -17.72 -10.26 16.39
CA SER A 459 -16.58 -9.37 16.18
C SER A 459 -16.13 -9.34 14.72
N ASP A 460 -16.38 -10.42 13.98
CA ASP A 460 -15.97 -10.51 12.59
C ASP A 460 -16.80 -9.65 11.65
N LEU A 461 -18.12 -9.56 11.89
CA LEU A 461 -19.06 -8.75 11.10
C LEU A 461 -19.22 -7.35 11.66
N PHE A 462 -19.19 -7.21 12.99
CA PHE A 462 -19.55 -5.98 13.69
C PHE A 462 -18.36 -5.31 14.41
N GLY A 463 -17.20 -5.94 14.52
CA GLY A 463 -16.00 -5.36 15.13
C GLY A 463 -15.97 -5.41 16.67
N ASN A 464 -14.98 -4.75 17.28
CA ASN A 464 -14.69 -4.82 18.72
C ASN A 464 -15.74 -4.11 19.60
N GLN A 465 -16.60 -3.27 19.02
CA GLN A 465 -17.65 -2.52 19.72
C GLN A 465 -19.00 -3.26 19.63
N ASN A 466 -19.06 -4.52 20.07
CA ASN A 466 -20.33 -5.24 20.26
C ASN A 466 -21.31 -4.49 21.20
N SER A 467 -20.81 -3.53 21.99
CA SER A 467 -21.59 -2.65 22.85
C SER A 467 -22.59 -1.74 22.11
N ASP A 468 -22.33 -1.41 20.84
CA ASP A 468 -23.25 -0.55 20.07
C ASP A 468 -24.50 -1.32 19.61
N ILE A 469 -24.36 -2.61 19.32
CA ILE A 469 -25.47 -3.51 18.95
C ILE A 469 -26.42 -3.72 20.12
N MET A 470 -25.89 -3.77 21.34
CA MET A 470 -26.68 -3.85 22.57
C MET A 470 -27.45 -2.56 22.89
N ARG A 471 -27.06 -1.42 22.30
CA ARG A 471 -27.64 -0.09 22.57
C ARG A 471 -28.55 0.44 21.47
N SER A 472 -28.43 -0.08 20.24
CA SER A 472 -29.24 0.36 19.11
C SER A 472 -30.33 -0.67 18.84
N ASP A 473 -31.58 -0.22 18.82
CA ASP A 473 -32.70 -0.98 18.23
C ASP A 473 -32.48 -1.07 16.72
N ILE A 474 -31.52 -1.90 16.31
CA ILE A 474 -31.28 -2.28 14.92
C ILE A 474 -32.40 -3.24 14.56
N VAL A 475 -33.64 -2.75 14.49
CA VAL A 475 -34.72 -3.47 13.83
C VAL A 475 -34.47 -3.29 12.34
N PRO A 476 -34.16 -4.37 11.59
CA PRO A 476 -33.91 -4.27 10.16
C PRO A 476 -35.16 -3.71 9.48
N LYS A 477 -34.99 -2.60 8.77
CA LYS A 477 -36.08 -1.91 8.09
C LYS A 477 -35.83 -1.91 6.60
N LEU A 478 -36.91 -2.06 5.84
CA LEU A 478 -36.93 -1.75 4.42
C LEU A 478 -36.66 -0.25 4.21
N PRO A 479 -36.33 0.19 2.99
CA PRO A 479 -36.20 1.62 2.66
C PRO A 479 -37.44 2.46 3.02
N CYS A 480 -38.63 1.84 3.04
CA CYS A 480 -39.88 2.48 3.49
C CYS A 480 -40.07 2.51 5.02
N GLY A 481 -39.08 2.13 5.81
CA GLY A 481 -39.14 2.10 7.28
C GLY A 481 -39.92 0.93 7.88
N CYS A 482 -40.52 0.06 7.06
CA CYS A 482 -41.26 -1.11 7.52
C CYS A 482 -40.31 -2.23 7.99
N PRO A 483 -40.71 -3.05 8.99
CA PRO A 483 -39.87 -4.14 9.48
C PRO A 483 -39.67 -5.21 8.41
N LEU A 484 -38.43 -5.69 8.27
CA LEU A 484 -38.10 -6.85 7.46
C LEU A 484 -38.58 -8.13 8.17
N THR A 485 -39.18 -9.06 7.43
CA THR A 485 -39.64 -10.35 7.95
C THR A 485 -39.14 -11.51 7.09
N LEU A 486 -39.11 -12.72 7.66
CA LEU A 486 -38.80 -13.93 6.90
C LEU A 486 -39.80 -14.21 5.78
N ASP A 487 -41.09 -13.92 6.00
CA ASP A 487 -42.11 -14.02 4.95
C ASP A 487 -41.73 -13.17 3.74
N LEU A 488 -41.35 -11.92 3.96
CA LEU A 488 -40.92 -11.02 2.90
C LEU A 488 -39.64 -11.51 2.20
N ALA A 489 -38.66 -12.02 2.97
CA ALA A 489 -37.43 -12.57 2.41
C ALA A 489 -37.63 -13.85 1.58
N SER A 490 -38.77 -14.53 1.75
CA SER A 490 -39.13 -15.72 0.97
C SER A 490 -39.76 -15.37 -0.39
N LYS A 491 -40.16 -14.10 -0.60
CA LYS A 491 -40.89 -13.70 -1.81
C LYS A 491 -39.94 -13.57 -3.01
N PRO A 492 -40.29 -14.13 -4.19
CA PRO A 492 -39.42 -14.10 -5.37
C PRO A 492 -39.05 -12.70 -5.86
N ASP A 493 -39.96 -11.73 -5.74
CA ASP A 493 -39.71 -10.33 -6.06
C ASP A 493 -38.62 -9.73 -5.16
N PHE A 494 -38.68 -10.03 -3.85
CA PHE A 494 -37.67 -9.60 -2.89
C PHE A 494 -36.31 -10.22 -3.15
N GLN A 495 -36.28 -11.52 -3.45
CA GLN A 495 -35.07 -12.25 -3.77
C GLN A 495 -34.43 -11.75 -5.07
N ALA A 496 -35.23 -11.50 -6.11
CA ALA A 496 -34.78 -10.96 -7.38
C ALA A 496 -34.11 -9.58 -7.22
N TRP A 497 -34.75 -8.66 -6.49
CA TRP A 497 -34.20 -7.34 -6.21
C TRP A 497 -32.97 -7.40 -5.30
N SER A 498 -32.97 -8.25 -4.27
CA SER A 498 -31.81 -8.45 -3.40
C SER A 498 -30.60 -8.96 -4.18
N MET A 499 -30.83 -9.93 -5.09
CA MET A 499 -29.78 -10.46 -5.96
C MET A 499 -29.26 -9.42 -6.95
N TYR A 500 -30.16 -8.65 -7.57
CA TYR A 500 -29.77 -7.57 -8.47
C TYR A 500 -28.85 -6.57 -7.74
N LYS A 501 -29.27 -6.08 -6.57
CA LYS A 501 -28.51 -5.12 -5.77
C LYS A 501 -27.14 -5.67 -5.34
N LEU A 502 -27.12 -6.90 -4.82
CA LEU A 502 -25.86 -7.56 -4.42
C LEU A 502 -24.93 -7.77 -5.62
N ASN A 503 -25.46 -8.21 -6.77
CA ASN A 503 -24.68 -8.39 -7.98
C ASN A 503 -24.12 -7.06 -8.51
N MET A 504 -24.93 -5.99 -8.51
CA MET A 504 -24.46 -4.67 -8.91
C MET A 504 -23.36 -4.14 -7.99
N ALA A 505 -23.45 -4.40 -6.68
CA ALA A 505 -22.38 -4.10 -5.74
C ALA A 505 -21.12 -4.93 -6.01
N HIS A 506 -21.24 -6.22 -6.36
CA HIS A 506 -20.09 -7.02 -6.81
C HIS A 506 -19.46 -6.45 -8.09
N VAL A 507 -20.26 -6.10 -9.10
CA VAL A 507 -19.74 -5.50 -10.35
C VAL A 507 -18.94 -4.23 -10.06
N TYR A 508 -19.48 -3.35 -9.21
CA TYR A 508 -18.78 -2.14 -8.78
C TYR A 508 -17.47 -2.47 -8.07
N TRP A 509 -17.53 -3.35 -7.05
CA TRP A 509 -16.36 -3.63 -6.21
C TRP A 509 -15.29 -4.44 -6.94
N ASP A 510 -15.65 -5.40 -7.77
CA ASP A 510 -14.72 -6.12 -8.65
C ASP A 510 -13.97 -5.16 -9.56
N PHE A 511 -14.69 -4.17 -10.13
CA PHE A 511 -14.07 -3.13 -10.93
C PHE A 511 -13.10 -2.28 -10.10
N VAL A 512 -13.52 -1.84 -8.91
CA VAL A 512 -12.66 -1.08 -7.98
C VAL A 512 -11.40 -1.87 -7.61
N PHE A 513 -11.54 -3.15 -7.26
CA PHE A 513 -10.40 -3.97 -6.86
C PHE A 513 -9.45 -4.19 -8.02
N ASN A 514 -9.96 -4.49 -9.22
CA ASN A 514 -9.10 -4.68 -10.36
C ASN A 514 -8.39 -3.39 -10.77
N ASP A 515 -9.09 -2.26 -10.70
CA ASP A 515 -8.49 -0.94 -10.92
C ASP A 515 -7.36 -0.66 -9.91
N GLU A 516 -7.63 -0.87 -8.61
CA GLU A 516 -6.64 -0.65 -7.56
C GLU A 516 -5.47 -1.63 -7.66
N MET A 517 -5.67 -2.87 -8.14
CA MET A 517 -4.59 -3.85 -8.38
C MET A 517 -3.72 -3.45 -9.57
N GLN A 518 -4.35 -3.18 -10.71
CA GLN A 518 -3.68 -2.79 -11.96
C GLN A 518 -2.90 -1.48 -11.80
N CYS A 519 -3.38 -0.60 -10.91
CA CYS A 519 -2.84 0.73 -10.71
C CYS A 519 -2.30 0.96 -9.29
N ASN A 520 -2.02 -0.09 -8.52
CA ASN A 520 -1.51 0.00 -7.14
C ASN A 520 -0.12 0.65 -7.05
N SER A 521 0.57 0.77 -8.19
CA SER A 521 1.86 1.44 -8.35
C SER A 521 1.71 2.93 -8.70
N LEU A 522 0.50 3.38 -9.04
CA LEU A 522 0.18 4.79 -9.19
C LEU A 522 0.07 5.40 -7.82
N GLY A 523 0.71 6.55 -7.65
CA GLY A 523 0.77 7.10 -6.33
C GLY A 523 -0.48 7.89 -5.92
N VAL A 524 -0.68 8.10 -4.61
CA VAL A 524 -1.89 8.58 -3.91
C VAL A 524 -2.74 9.65 -4.62
N GLN A 525 -2.23 10.55 -5.49
CA GLN A 525 -3.07 11.52 -6.22
C GLN A 525 -3.53 11.01 -7.54
N GLN A 526 -2.65 10.33 -8.25
CA GLN A 526 -3.10 9.58 -9.39
C GLN A 526 -4.13 8.58 -8.90
N THR A 527 -3.93 7.96 -7.73
CA THR A 527 -4.95 7.14 -7.07
C THR A 527 -6.21 7.93 -6.71
N SER A 528 -6.16 9.11 -6.09
CA SER A 528 -7.37 9.87 -5.71
C SER A 528 -8.14 10.46 -6.89
N ALA A 529 -7.45 11.09 -7.86
CA ALA A 529 -8.08 11.62 -9.06
C ALA A 529 -8.67 10.50 -9.93
N ARG A 530 -7.94 9.38 -10.04
CA ARG A 530 -8.45 8.16 -10.67
C ARG A 530 -9.61 7.56 -9.90
N ARG A 531 -9.56 7.47 -8.57
CA ARG A 531 -10.69 7.04 -7.74
C ARG A 531 -11.91 7.91 -7.96
N ASN A 532 -11.73 9.23 -8.10
CA ASN A 532 -12.82 10.15 -8.42
C ASN A 532 -13.39 9.89 -9.82
N LEU A 533 -12.52 9.75 -10.84
CA LEU A 533 -12.94 9.42 -12.21
C LEU A 533 -13.64 8.06 -12.27
N ARG A 534 -13.06 7.04 -11.64
CA ARG A 534 -13.61 5.70 -11.47
C ARG A 534 -14.96 5.74 -10.78
N ASN A 535 -15.09 6.48 -9.68
CA ASN A 535 -16.34 6.61 -8.97
C ASN A 535 -17.38 7.39 -9.82
N SER A 536 -16.95 8.33 -10.68
CA SER A 536 -17.87 9.07 -11.57
C SER A 536 -18.49 8.22 -12.69
N ILE A 537 -17.91 7.06 -13.02
CA ILE A 537 -18.52 6.06 -13.91
C ILE A 537 -19.82 5.51 -13.31
N TRP A 538 -19.93 5.53 -11.97
CA TRP A 538 -21.03 4.95 -11.22
C TRP A 538 -21.85 6.10 -10.63
N SER A 539 -22.98 6.43 -11.27
CA SER A 539 -23.90 7.50 -10.84
C SER A 539 -24.54 7.23 -9.48
N THR A 540 -24.63 5.97 -9.08
CA THR A 540 -25.05 5.50 -7.76
C THR A 540 -23.83 4.95 -7.03
N GLY A 541 -23.67 5.32 -5.76
CA GLY A 541 -22.48 4.95 -4.99
C GLY A 541 -22.40 3.45 -4.66
N PRO A 542 -21.42 3.03 -3.84
CA PRO A 542 -20.97 1.64 -3.74
C PRO A 542 -21.90 0.69 -2.97
N TYR A 543 -23.06 1.18 -2.53
CA TYR A 543 -23.95 0.46 -1.62
C TYR A 543 -25.08 -0.22 -2.39
N PRO A 544 -25.42 -1.49 -2.12
CA PRO A 544 -26.60 -2.11 -2.72
C PRO A 544 -27.89 -1.32 -2.41
N SER A 545 -27.95 -0.64 -1.26
CA SER A 545 -29.00 0.30 -0.90
C SER A 545 -29.09 1.57 -1.78
N GLN A 546 -28.01 1.95 -2.47
CA GLN A 546 -27.95 3.11 -3.37
C GLN A 546 -28.25 2.75 -4.83
N VAL A 547 -28.32 1.46 -5.16
CA VAL A 547 -28.76 0.98 -6.48
C VAL A 547 -30.24 1.36 -6.63
N SER A 548 -30.50 2.37 -7.48
CA SER A 548 -31.83 2.88 -7.75
C SER A 548 -32.56 2.01 -8.79
N ASN A 549 -33.83 2.35 -9.05
CA ASN A 549 -34.63 1.72 -10.11
C ASN A 549 -34.27 2.25 -11.50
N GLU A 550 -33.39 3.24 -11.59
CA GLU A 550 -33.02 3.84 -12.85
C GLU A 550 -32.03 2.93 -13.56
N GLU A 551 -32.26 2.76 -14.86
CA GLU A 551 -31.36 2.01 -15.72
C GLU A 551 -29.97 2.65 -15.66
N HIS A 552 -28.95 1.86 -15.33
CA HIS A 552 -27.59 2.38 -15.33
C HIS A 552 -27.18 2.76 -16.77
N PRO A 553 -26.26 3.73 -16.96
CA PRO A 553 -25.87 4.16 -18.29
C PRO A 553 -25.37 3.04 -19.22
N PHE A 554 -24.73 1.99 -18.69
CA PHE A 554 -24.28 0.83 -19.46
C PHE A 554 -25.39 -0.19 -19.77
N GLN A 555 -26.55 -0.11 -19.10
CA GLN A 555 -27.76 -0.87 -19.41
C GLN A 555 -28.64 -0.12 -20.43
N SER A 556 -28.48 1.21 -20.51
CA SER A 556 -29.33 2.09 -21.32
C SER A 556 -29.46 1.63 -22.78
N ARG A 557 -30.72 1.63 -23.25
CA ARG A 557 -31.04 1.44 -24.67
C ARG A 557 -30.69 2.66 -25.52
N ASP A 558 -30.48 3.82 -24.90
CA ASP A 558 -29.97 4.99 -25.61
C ASP A 558 -28.47 4.83 -25.89
N THR A 559 -28.15 4.61 -27.15
CA THR A 559 -26.79 4.46 -27.66
C THR A 559 -25.90 5.66 -27.29
N HIS A 560 -26.46 6.87 -27.22
CA HIS A 560 -25.68 8.06 -26.86
C HIS A 560 -25.21 8.01 -25.40
N THR A 561 -26.13 7.75 -24.47
CA THR A 561 -25.84 7.55 -23.03
C THR A 561 -24.82 6.41 -22.82
N ARG A 562 -25.02 5.28 -23.49
CA ARG A 562 -24.13 4.11 -23.38
C ARG A 562 -22.71 4.43 -23.87
N ARG A 563 -22.58 5.16 -24.97
CA ARG A 563 -21.29 5.62 -25.52
C ARG A 563 -20.56 6.59 -24.61
N GLN A 564 -21.26 7.57 -24.02
CA GLN A 564 -20.67 8.48 -23.04
C GLN A 564 -20.09 7.73 -21.84
N TRP A 565 -20.82 6.73 -21.35
CA TRP A 565 -20.35 5.88 -20.26
C TRP A 565 -19.11 5.07 -20.65
N PHE A 566 -19.09 4.46 -21.84
CA PHE A 566 -17.93 3.72 -22.33
C PHE A 566 -16.69 4.59 -22.53
N THR A 567 -16.85 5.85 -22.96
CA THR A 567 -15.75 6.82 -23.01
C THR A 567 -15.10 6.99 -21.64
N LEU A 568 -15.89 7.15 -20.57
CA LEU A 568 -15.38 7.26 -19.20
C LEU A 568 -14.73 5.96 -18.73
N LEU A 569 -15.32 4.80 -19.06
CA LEU A 569 -14.74 3.50 -18.77
C LEU A 569 -13.34 3.37 -19.37
N VAL A 570 -13.18 3.67 -20.67
CA VAL A 570 -11.89 3.61 -21.37
C VAL A 570 -10.85 4.52 -20.72
N GLN A 571 -11.23 5.75 -20.33
CA GLN A 571 -10.32 6.66 -19.63
C GLN A 571 -9.78 6.08 -18.32
N VAL A 572 -10.57 5.27 -17.63
CA VAL A 572 -10.10 4.55 -16.44
C VAL A 572 -9.21 3.38 -16.87
N ILE A 573 -9.69 2.45 -17.67
CA ILE A 573 -8.98 1.18 -17.90
C ILE A 573 -7.79 1.26 -18.88
N ARG A 574 -7.60 2.37 -19.62
CA ARG A 574 -6.51 2.53 -20.61
C ARG A 574 -5.09 2.42 -20.05
N ASP A 575 -4.95 2.67 -18.74
CA ASP A 575 -3.67 2.59 -18.03
C ASP A 575 -3.43 1.21 -17.41
N TRP A 576 -4.38 0.28 -17.55
CA TRP A 576 -4.21 -1.08 -17.08
C TRP A 576 -3.18 -1.81 -17.95
N LYS A 577 -2.49 -2.78 -17.33
CA LYS A 577 -1.52 -3.60 -18.05
C LYS A 577 -2.21 -4.36 -19.18
N ASP A 578 -1.53 -4.47 -20.32
CA ASP A 578 -1.99 -5.20 -21.51
C ASP A 578 -3.28 -4.64 -22.15
N PHE A 579 -3.62 -3.36 -21.86
CA PHE A 579 -4.75 -2.69 -22.50
C PHE A 579 -4.59 -2.68 -24.04
N PRO A 580 -5.63 -3.01 -24.82
CA PRO A 580 -5.52 -3.08 -26.28
C PRO A 580 -5.19 -1.72 -26.91
N ASP A 581 -4.05 -1.62 -27.61
CA ASP A 581 -3.58 -0.36 -28.19
C ASP A 581 -4.52 0.20 -29.27
N ASP A 582 -5.21 -0.68 -30.00
CA ASP A 582 -6.24 -0.29 -30.98
C ASP A 582 -7.48 0.35 -30.31
N CYS A 583 -7.56 0.31 -28.98
CA CYS A 583 -8.64 0.91 -28.20
C CYS A 583 -8.26 2.19 -27.44
N ARG A 584 -7.01 2.68 -27.55
CA ARG A 584 -6.47 3.75 -26.69
C ARG A 584 -6.99 5.15 -27.04
N ASP A 585 -7.18 5.44 -28.32
CA ASP A 585 -7.54 6.76 -28.84
C ASP A 585 -8.89 6.74 -29.60
N ILE A 586 -9.87 6.01 -29.07
CA ILE A 586 -11.19 5.88 -29.69
C ILE A 586 -12.08 7.10 -29.38
N ASP A 587 -12.63 7.72 -30.42
CA ASP A 587 -13.78 8.62 -30.33
C ASP A 587 -15.09 7.87 -30.59
N PHE A 588 -15.91 7.74 -29.54
CA PHE A 588 -17.20 7.06 -29.62
C PHE A 588 -18.32 7.94 -30.22
N THR A 589 -18.09 9.24 -30.43
CA THR A 589 -19.12 10.22 -30.82
C THR A 589 -19.74 9.91 -32.18
N TYR A 590 -18.92 9.50 -33.16
CA TYR A 590 -19.33 9.31 -34.56
C TYR A 590 -19.20 7.86 -35.04
N MET A 591 -19.06 6.91 -34.12
CA MET A 591 -18.84 5.50 -34.44
C MET A 591 -20.12 4.82 -34.94
N ASP A 592 -20.02 3.93 -35.94
CA ASP A 592 -21.16 3.09 -36.33
C ASP A 592 -21.40 1.97 -35.31
N GLU A 593 -22.62 1.43 -35.28
CA GLU A 593 -23.04 0.47 -34.26
C GLU A 593 -22.26 -0.85 -34.31
N THR A 594 -21.82 -1.27 -35.50
CA THR A 594 -21.06 -2.52 -35.68
C THR A 594 -19.67 -2.38 -35.08
N THR A 595 -19.00 -1.26 -35.38
CA THR A 595 -17.69 -0.93 -34.83
C THR A 595 -17.75 -0.74 -33.31
N TYR A 596 -18.79 -0.06 -32.82
CA TYR A 596 -19.04 0.12 -31.38
C TYR A 596 -19.18 -1.23 -30.66
N CYS A 597 -20.07 -2.11 -31.16
CA CYS A 597 -20.28 -3.45 -30.59
C CYS A 597 -18.99 -4.29 -30.57
N SER A 598 -18.15 -4.14 -31.60
CA SER A 598 -16.87 -4.85 -31.71
C SER A 598 -15.88 -4.40 -30.62
N ILE A 599 -15.75 -3.09 -30.41
CA ILE A 599 -14.89 -2.52 -29.37
C ILE A 599 -15.42 -2.85 -27.97
N GLU A 600 -16.72 -2.76 -27.75
CA GLU A 600 -17.34 -3.13 -26.47
C GLU A 600 -17.03 -4.59 -26.10
N ARG A 601 -17.14 -5.52 -27.05
CA ARG A 601 -16.77 -6.93 -26.83
C ARG A 601 -15.29 -7.10 -26.51
N LYS A 602 -14.41 -6.35 -27.17
CA LYS A 602 -12.97 -6.37 -26.88
C LYS A 602 -12.67 -5.88 -25.47
N LEU A 603 -13.24 -4.73 -25.08
CA LEU A 603 -13.02 -4.13 -23.77
C LEU A 603 -13.59 -4.96 -22.62
N THR A 604 -14.79 -5.53 -22.80
CA THR A 604 -15.38 -6.45 -21.81
C THR A 604 -14.58 -7.74 -21.67
N THR A 605 -14.06 -8.28 -22.78
CA THR A 605 -13.13 -9.42 -22.75
C THR A 605 -11.84 -9.08 -22.02
N PHE A 606 -11.23 -7.94 -22.34
CA PHE A 606 -10.04 -7.44 -21.65
C PHE A 606 -10.26 -7.29 -20.14
N TYR A 607 -11.38 -6.68 -19.73
CA TYR A 607 -11.74 -6.55 -18.32
C TYR A 607 -11.81 -7.91 -17.61
N ALA A 608 -12.54 -8.87 -18.21
CA ALA A 608 -12.69 -10.21 -17.64
C ALA A 608 -11.36 -10.97 -17.55
N GLU A 609 -10.50 -10.86 -18.58
CA GLU A 609 -9.17 -11.48 -18.60
C GLU A 609 -8.22 -10.85 -17.58
N SER A 610 -8.21 -9.52 -17.49
CA SER A 610 -7.42 -8.76 -16.52
C SER A 610 -7.80 -9.13 -15.09
N PHE A 611 -9.10 -9.19 -14.80
CA PHE A 611 -9.60 -9.60 -13.50
C PHE A 611 -9.23 -11.05 -13.19
N LEU A 612 -9.46 -11.96 -14.14
CA LEU A 612 -9.12 -13.37 -13.99
C LEU A 612 -7.63 -13.58 -13.72
N PHE A 613 -6.77 -12.87 -14.43
CA PHE A 613 -5.32 -12.94 -14.23
C PHE A 613 -4.92 -12.53 -12.80
N ASN A 614 -5.56 -11.49 -12.25
CA ASN A 614 -5.24 -10.96 -10.93
C ASN A 614 -5.82 -11.78 -9.78
N TYR A 615 -7.04 -12.30 -9.94
CA TYR A 615 -7.82 -12.89 -8.84
C TYR A 615 -8.09 -14.39 -8.99
N GLY A 616 -7.86 -14.98 -10.15
CA GLY A 616 -8.05 -16.41 -10.39
C GLY A 616 -9.52 -16.85 -10.49
N TYR A 617 -10.46 -15.91 -10.60
CA TYR A 617 -11.88 -16.17 -10.88
C TYR A 617 -12.47 -15.08 -11.79
N LEU A 618 -13.68 -15.31 -12.33
CA LEU A 618 -14.33 -14.35 -13.22
C LEU A 618 -15.05 -13.25 -12.43
N PRO A 619 -14.99 -11.99 -12.87
CA PRO A 619 -15.72 -10.90 -12.21
C PRO A 619 -17.23 -11.11 -12.33
N ALA A 620 -17.98 -10.49 -11.42
CA ALA A 620 -19.43 -10.42 -11.52
C ALA A 620 -19.87 -9.78 -12.85
N ARG A 621 -20.96 -10.31 -13.40
CA ARG A 621 -21.51 -9.86 -14.68
C ARG A 621 -22.71 -8.96 -14.42
N PRO A 622 -22.81 -7.78 -15.07
CA PRO A 622 -23.97 -6.92 -14.88
C PRO A 622 -25.27 -7.63 -15.27
N MET A 623 -26.32 -7.39 -14.48
CA MET A 623 -27.66 -7.93 -14.69
C MET A 623 -28.60 -6.81 -15.13
N PHE A 624 -29.73 -7.15 -15.76
CA PHE A 624 -30.84 -6.22 -15.93
C PHE A 624 -31.62 -6.08 -14.60
N PRO A 625 -32.25 -4.93 -14.34
CA PRO A 625 -33.15 -4.80 -13.20
C PRO A 625 -34.31 -5.82 -13.32
N PRO A 626 -34.80 -6.38 -12.19
CA PRO A 626 -35.93 -7.30 -12.22
C PRO A 626 -37.19 -6.63 -12.80
N GLN A 627 -38.05 -7.40 -13.46
CA GLN A 627 -39.33 -6.91 -14.00
C GLN A 627 -40.40 -6.69 -12.92
N TYR A 628 -40.05 -6.87 -11.65
CA TYR A 628 -40.95 -6.71 -10.51
C TYR A 628 -40.99 -5.23 -10.05
N PRO A 629 -42.16 -4.71 -9.62
CA PRO A 629 -42.22 -3.41 -8.95
C PRO A 629 -41.31 -3.40 -7.71
N ASN A 630 -40.75 -2.23 -7.39
CA ASN A 630 -39.73 -2.09 -6.34
C ASN A 630 -40.20 -2.57 -4.96
N LEU A 631 -39.22 -2.89 -4.11
CA LEU A 631 -39.28 -3.37 -2.73
C LEU A 631 -39.92 -2.36 -1.77
N TYR A 632 -41.23 -2.15 -1.91
CA TYR A 632 -42.06 -1.55 -0.87
C TYR A 632 -42.87 -2.66 -0.21
N CYS A 633 -43.12 -2.52 1.10
CA CYS A 633 -44.12 -3.39 1.72
C CYS A 633 -45.46 -3.23 0.99
N ALA A 634 -46.34 -4.24 1.07
CA ALA A 634 -47.63 -4.22 0.37
C ALA A 634 -48.44 -2.93 0.62
N ASN A 635 -48.23 -2.26 1.76
CA ASN A 635 -48.92 -1.02 2.13
C ASN A 635 -48.34 0.25 1.49
N HIS A 636 -47.15 0.21 0.90
CA HIS A 636 -46.46 1.38 0.31
C HIS A 636 -46.17 1.24 -1.19
N GLN A 637 -46.68 0.19 -1.86
CA GLN A 637 -46.52 0.00 -3.31
C GLN A 637 -47.12 1.14 -4.17
N HIS A 638 -47.94 2.01 -3.60
CA HIS A 638 -48.64 3.09 -4.31
C HIS A 638 -48.03 4.49 -4.19
N TYR A 639 -47.02 4.71 -3.35
CA TYR A 639 -46.54 6.07 -3.02
C TYR A 639 -45.53 6.69 -4.01
N HIS A 640 -45.07 5.94 -5.01
CA HIS A 640 -44.03 6.38 -5.96
C HIS A 640 -44.36 6.10 -7.43
N ARG A 641 -45.63 6.17 -7.82
CA ARG A 641 -46.01 6.29 -9.25
C ARG A 641 -45.96 7.74 -9.69
#